data_AF-A0AAU9I8M8-F1
#
_entry.id   AF-A0AAU9I8M8-F1
#
_cell.length_a   1.000
_cell.length_b   1.000
_cell.length_c   1.000
_cell.angle_alpha   90.00
_cell.angle_beta   90.00
_cell.angle_gamma   90.00
#
_symmetry.space_group_name_H-M   'P 1'
#
loop_
_entity.id
_entity.type
_entity.pdbx_description
1 polymer ?
#
loop_
_entity_poly.entity_id
_entity_poly.type
_entity_poly.pdbx_seq_one_letter_code
_entity_poly.pdbx_strand_id
1 'polypeptide(L)'
;MSSPLYRLLLCAGCAGMLAMAGCGKQTAGEAASAASTAAPAAAGAAAETDNDDARALIAQLREQLDRHRRIIVLLADADAQTPRDRATSSSVGQQLFHENLQQRERIAARFETVLTSNAARRFATIATVLDEIESAPDLYDADRLAFAEVLRDLHARIGRDSALPAVKLHQRIGEDLEALDEIERSYNKELTQIFSRFDRSRAIVPKREKWDDYVAHLRSMYTREKILRDHGVVEPYPFSARDSDSEIFGRDLPPKTVVLTFDDGPHKAYTEEIVAILKRYDVPGVFFEVGRNLGSLDAQGKPTLAPLSKISHTLMEEGYAVGNHSLTHAQLSKTTGDALRSQVLDTDTLLRAVDDKRAPLFRFPYGARNAEGLQLLGEAGLKSIMWNIDSMDWADPVPESIVQRVLDQVNKEQRGIVLFHDIHDRAVKALPQILDRLIADGYQFAGWNGREFSVAHAPSAAAEATVTTGYANSWAIVIGIDDYAHWPKLEYAANDAQAIASTLTGPLGFPSSQVIVLKNGQATRNNILAAFHDRLGEGRAQTNDRVFVFFAGHGATRRLASGRDLGYIIPVDSDPQQLASDAIAMSDLQNIAESLQAKHVLFVMDACYSGLGLTRGGPTSSAYLRENARRIARQMLTAGGADQQVADSGPNGHSVFTWVLLQALAGKGDLNGDGLITGTELAAYVAPAVSAVSAQTPAFGSLPGSQGGEFVFQVPSGEEFLTAGTAQLSADAITLNGRVDAARPAATTSGAATAAAPVTVKTLQGGEARLVLPTAVKSSDRQRAQLANERGLQLYKEKRYAEAAEQFAEALKLRPDFALAANNLGFVYYRQERFAESARWLENTLKIDPSRAVAYLNLGDAYAKAGDRDKARKAYSTYLELQPQGSGAAQARTQLQSL
;
A
#
# COMPACT_ATOMS: atom_id res chain seq x y z
N MET A 1 -4.98 33.47 -67.76
CA MET A 1 -3.52 33.32 -67.88
C MET A 1 -3.20 31.84 -67.79
N SER A 2 -2.88 31.29 -68.96
CA SER A 2 -2.15 30.05 -69.30
C SER A 2 -2.41 28.75 -68.54
N SER A 3 -3.33 27.95 -69.10
CA SER A 3 -3.31 26.47 -69.16
C SER A 3 -2.15 25.97 -70.07
N PRO A 4 -2.02 24.68 -70.53
CA PRO A 4 -2.67 23.39 -70.17
C PRO A 4 -1.80 22.09 -70.33
N LEU A 5 -2.42 20.92 -70.07
CA LEU A 5 -2.48 19.68 -70.90
C LEU A 5 -1.35 18.60 -70.97
N TYR A 6 -1.83 17.38 -71.29
CA TYR A 6 -1.23 16.09 -71.74
C TYR A 6 -0.89 15.03 -70.67
N ARG A 7 -1.58 13.88 -70.49
CA ARG A 7 -2.03 12.73 -71.32
C ARG A 7 -0.90 11.78 -71.82
N LEU A 8 -1.02 10.50 -71.38
CA LEU A 8 -1.02 9.24 -72.18
C LEU A 8 0.21 8.28 -72.17
N LEU A 9 -0.11 6.96 -71.99
CA LEU A 9 0.52 5.70 -72.49
C LEU A 9 1.92 5.31 -71.97
N LEU A 10 2.38 4.05 -71.97
CA LEU A 10 1.89 2.65 -71.98
C LEU A 10 3.17 1.77 -72.06
N CYS A 11 3.04 0.47 -71.73
CA CYS A 11 3.93 -0.64 -72.15
C CYS A 11 5.36 -0.70 -71.58
N ALA A 12 6.04 -1.85 -71.49
CA ALA A 12 5.71 -3.28 -71.50
C ALA A 12 7.07 -4.01 -71.52
N GLY A 13 7.09 -5.24 -71.03
CA GLY A 13 8.06 -6.26 -71.43
C GLY A 13 9.04 -6.68 -70.33
N CYS A 14 9.51 -7.92 -70.27
CA CYS A 14 9.12 -9.17 -70.94
C CYS A 14 10.02 -10.28 -70.39
N ALA A 15 9.69 -11.54 -70.74
CA ALA A 15 10.47 -12.78 -70.64
C ALA A 15 10.53 -13.45 -69.24
N GLY A 16 10.29 -14.74 -69.08
CA GLY A 16 10.02 -15.88 -69.99
C GLY A 16 10.13 -17.17 -69.14
N MET A 17 9.16 -18.09 -69.22
CA MET A 17 9.28 -19.43 -69.83
C MET A 17 10.34 -20.37 -69.18
N LEU A 18 10.17 -21.68 -68.93
CA LEU A 18 9.15 -22.70 -69.19
C LEU A 18 9.65 -24.04 -68.57
N ALA A 19 8.76 -24.96 -68.18
CA ALA A 19 8.86 -26.45 -68.33
C ALA A 19 7.80 -27.12 -67.40
N MET A 20 6.70 -27.73 -67.87
CA MET A 20 6.53 -29.07 -68.52
C MET A 20 7.09 -30.21 -67.65
N ALA A 21 6.46 -31.36 -67.36
CA ALA A 21 5.29 -32.12 -67.82
C ALA A 21 4.97 -33.17 -66.70
N GLY A 22 3.92 -33.98 -66.62
CA GLY A 22 2.82 -34.35 -67.51
C GLY A 22 2.12 -35.64 -66.98
N CYS A 23 1.08 -36.03 -67.72
CA CYS A 23 0.40 -37.34 -67.78
C CYS A 23 -0.66 -37.71 -66.72
N GLY A 24 -1.88 -37.95 -67.22
CA GLY A 24 -3.04 -38.47 -66.49
C GLY A 24 -3.58 -39.80 -67.03
N LYS A 25 -4.80 -40.16 -66.60
CA LYS A 25 -5.83 -41.06 -67.23
C LYS A 25 -6.99 -41.19 -66.20
N GLN A 26 -8.21 -40.69 -66.47
CA GLN A 26 -9.36 -41.26 -67.21
C GLN A 26 -10.18 -42.35 -66.49
N THR A 27 -11.48 -42.05 -66.23
CA THR A 27 -12.75 -42.81 -66.47
C THR A 27 -13.89 -42.17 -65.62
N ALA A 28 -14.87 -41.43 -66.18
CA ALA A 28 -16.20 -41.81 -66.77
C ALA A 28 -17.16 -42.48 -65.75
N GLY A 29 -18.44 -42.13 -65.52
CA GLY A 29 -19.45 -41.12 -65.92
C GLY A 29 -20.43 -40.97 -64.72
N GLU A 30 -21.42 -40.09 -64.59
CA GLU A 30 -22.56 -39.68 -65.42
C GLU A 30 -23.12 -38.33 -64.90
N ALA A 31 -23.87 -37.63 -65.74
CA ALA A 31 -24.33 -36.25 -65.54
C ALA A 31 -25.78 -36.14 -65.04
N ALA A 32 -26.05 -35.16 -64.16
CA ALA A 32 -27.20 -34.25 -64.29
C ALA A 32 -27.06 -33.00 -63.38
N SER A 33 -27.34 -31.85 -64.01
CA SER A 33 -27.45 -30.43 -63.59
C SER A 33 -27.87 -30.10 -62.15
N ALA A 34 -27.61 -28.93 -61.56
CA ALA A 34 -26.87 -27.71 -61.89
C ALA A 34 -26.90 -26.83 -60.63
N ALA A 35 -25.79 -26.15 -60.29
CA ALA A 35 -25.76 -24.81 -59.70
C ALA A 35 -24.30 -24.45 -59.36
N SER A 36 -23.81 -23.37 -59.97
CA SER A 36 -22.52 -22.77 -59.71
C SER A 36 -22.45 -22.21 -58.28
N THR A 37 -21.56 -22.75 -57.45
CA THR A 37 -21.05 -22.06 -56.26
C THR A 37 -19.53 -22.15 -56.22
N ALA A 38 -18.86 -21.07 -56.60
CA ALA A 38 -17.46 -20.85 -56.27
C ALA A 38 -17.33 -20.79 -54.74
N ALA A 39 -16.48 -21.66 -54.18
CA ALA A 39 -16.16 -21.69 -52.76
C ALA A 39 -15.33 -20.46 -52.35
N PRO A 40 -15.49 -19.93 -51.12
CA PRO A 40 -14.62 -18.86 -50.63
C PRO A 40 -13.35 -19.48 -50.03
N ALA A 41 -12.24 -19.41 -50.77
CA ALA A 41 -10.91 -19.72 -50.26
C ALA A 41 -10.35 -18.65 -49.28
N ALA A 42 -11.14 -17.65 -48.90
CA ALA A 42 -10.71 -16.51 -48.08
C ALA A 42 -10.94 -16.70 -46.56
N ALA A 43 -11.71 -17.71 -46.13
CA ALA A 43 -11.98 -17.95 -44.71
C ALA A 43 -10.92 -18.81 -44.01
N GLY A 44 -10.21 -19.69 -44.74
CA GLY A 44 -9.17 -20.56 -44.19
C GLY A 44 -7.88 -19.83 -43.82
N ALA A 45 -7.44 -18.88 -44.65
CA ALA A 45 -6.19 -18.14 -44.43
C ALA A 45 -6.24 -17.18 -43.22
N ALA A 46 -7.42 -16.66 -42.86
CA ALA A 46 -7.56 -15.76 -41.71
C ALA A 46 -7.56 -16.51 -40.36
N ALA A 47 -8.11 -17.73 -40.33
CA ALA A 47 -8.11 -18.57 -39.14
C ALA A 47 -6.73 -19.20 -38.85
N GLU A 48 -5.93 -19.46 -39.90
CA GLU A 48 -4.54 -19.94 -39.76
C GLU A 48 -3.63 -18.85 -39.18
N THR A 49 -3.77 -17.59 -39.61
CA THR A 49 -2.95 -16.47 -39.10
C THR A 49 -3.29 -16.06 -37.67
N ASP A 50 -4.56 -16.13 -37.25
CA ASP A 50 -4.97 -15.80 -35.86
C ASP A 50 -4.37 -16.77 -34.83
N ASN A 51 -4.15 -18.03 -35.25
CA ASN A 51 -3.52 -19.07 -34.44
C ASN A 51 -1.98 -18.95 -34.44
N ASP A 52 -1.38 -18.31 -35.45
CA ASP A 52 0.07 -18.06 -35.51
C ASP A 52 0.49 -16.96 -34.52
N ASP A 53 -0.29 -15.88 -34.40
CA ASP A 53 0.05 -14.77 -33.50
C ASP A 53 -0.08 -15.13 -32.01
N ALA A 54 -1.13 -15.91 -31.67
CA ALA A 54 -1.29 -16.48 -30.34
C ALA A 54 -0.15 -17.47 -30.02
N ARG A 55 0.19 -18.39 -30.94
CA ARG A 55 1.31 -19.33 -30.76
C ARG A 55 2.65 -18.63 -30.56
N ALA A 56 2.91 -17.55 -31.30
CA ALA A 56 4.14 -16.79 -31.14
C ALA A 56 4.21 -16.05 -29.79
N LEU A 57 3.10 -15.45 -29.33
CA LEU A 57 3.02 -14.84 -27.99
C LEU A 57 3.22 -15.89 -26.89
N ILE A 58 2.58 -17.06 -27.02
CA ILE A 58 2.74 -18.19 -26.08
C ILE A 58 4.20 -18.66 -26.05
N ALA A 59 4.85 -18.83 -27.21
CA ALA A 59 6.26 -19.22 -27.26
C ALA A 59 7.16 -18.21 -26.53
N GLN A 60 6.90 -16.91 -26.71
CA GLN A 60 7.66 -15.85 -26.02
C GLN A 60 7.43 -15.86 -24.50
N LEU A 61 6.20 -16.10 -24.05
CA LEU A 61 5.85 -16.27 -22.64
C LEU A 61 6.55 -17.49 -22.03
N ARG A 62 6.57 -18.62 -22.73
CA ARG A 62 7.25 -19.84 -22.27
C ARG A 62 8.76 -19.65 -22.16
N GLU A 63 9.38 -18.89 -23.07
CA GLU A 63 10.80 -18.52 -22.97
C GLU A 63 11.08 -17.64 -21.73
N GLN A 64 10.17 -16.69 -21.43
CA GLN A 64 10.26 -15.87 -20.21
C GLN A 64 10.18 -16.74 -18.95
N LEU A 65 9.25 -17.70 -18.94
CA LEU A 65 9.08 -18.64 -17.83
C LEU A 65 10.32 -19.53 -17.63
N ASP A 66 10.95 -20.04 -18.69
CA ASP A 66 12.16 -20.85 -18.60
C ASP A 66 13.30 -20.12 -17.87
N ARG A 67 13.55 -18.85 -18.21
CA ARG A 67 14.55 -18.03 -17.51
C ARG A 67 14.14 -17.76 -16.06
N HIS A 68 12.86 -17.51 -15.79
CA HIS A 68 12.35 -17.31 -14.43
C HIS A 68 12.61 -18.53 -13.54
N ARG A 69 12.34 -19.75 -14.05
CA ARG A 69 12.64 -21.01 -13.36
C ARG A 69 14.14 -21.18 -13.07
N ARG A 70 15.02 -20.82 -14.02
CA ARG A 70 16.47 -20.85 -13.81
C ARG A 70 16.93 -19.90 -12.70
N ILE A 71 16.34 -18.69 -12.63
CA ILE A 71 16.62 -17.73 -11.54
C ILE A 71 16.27 -18.34 -10.19
N ILE A 72 15.09 -18.97 -10.06
CA ILE A 72 14.69 -19.66 -8.83
C ILE A 72 15.72 -20.73 -8.44
N VAL A 73 16.16 -21.56 -9.38
CA VAL A 73 17.17 -22.62 -9.12
C VAL A 73 18.51 -22.04 -8.68
N LEU A 74 18.94 -20.91 -9.25
CA LEU A 74 20.19 -20.25 -8.83
C LEU A 74 20.12 -19.75 -7.38
N LEU A 75 18.96 -19.27 -6.95
CA LEU A 75 18.79 -18.56 -5.66
C LEU A 75 18.24 -19.43 -4.52
N ALA A 76 17.60 -20.57 -4.81
CA ALA A 76 16.86 -21.37 -3.83
C ALA A 76 17.65 -21.83 -2.59
N ASP A 77 18.99 -21.92 -2.68
CA ASP A 77 19.88 -22.29 -1.57
C ASP A 77 21.01 -21.26 -1.37
N ALA A 78 20.71 -19.98 -1.56
CA ALA A 78 21.65 -18.88 -1.37
C ALA A 78 22.39 -18.92 -0.02
N ASP A 79 21.72 -19.36 1.05
CA ASP A 79 22.31 -19.43 2.39
C ASP A 79 23.34 -20.55 2.56
N ALA A 80 23.22 -21.62 1.78
CA ALA A 80 24.19 -22.72 1.76
C ALA A 80 25.40 -22.44 0.84
N GLN A 81 25.35 -21.39 0.02
CA GLN A 81 26.43 -21.00 -0.89
C GLN A 81 27.52 -20.20 -0.19
N THR A 82 28.77 -20.36 -0.66
CA THR A 82 29.86 -19.46 -0.25
C THR A 82 29.56 -18.03 -0.72
N PRO A 83 30.11 -16.97 -0.08
CA PRO A 83 29.88 -15.59 -0.53
C PRO A 83 30.21 -15.36 -2.02
N ARG A 84 31.22 -16.08 -2.52
CA ARG A 84 31.64 -16.04 -3.92
C ARG A 84 30.64 -16.71 -4.86
N ASP A 85 30.16 -17.89 -4.51
CA ASP A 85 29.18 -18.61 -5.33
C ASP A 85 27.84 -17.87 -5.34
N ARG A 86 27.46 -17.29 -4.19
CA ARG A 86 26.28 -16.43 -4.07
C ARG A 86 26.36 -15.21 -4.98
N ALA A 87 27.50 -14.50 -4.99
CA ALA A 87 27.70 -13.35 -5.87
C ALA A 87 27.63 -13.73 -7.36
N THR A 88 28.17 -14.90 -7.71
CA THR A 88 28.12 -15.43 -9.08
C THR A 88 26.70 -15.81 -9.49
N SER A 89 25.98 -16.56 -8.63
CA SER A 89 24.58 -16.92 -8.84
C SER A 89 23.69 -15.68 -8.96
N SER A 90 23.92 -14.66 -8.13
CA SER A 90 23.24 -13.36 -8.24
C SER A 90 23.53 -12.69 -9.58
N SER A 91 24.79 -12.63 -10.02
CA SER A 91 25.13 -11.98 -11.30
C SER A 91 24.52 -12.68 -12.52
N VAL A 92 24.58 -14.01 -12.58
CA VAL A 92 23.94 -14.79 -13.66
C VAL A 92 22.42 -14.69 -13.58
N GLY A 93 21.86 -14.70 -12.37
CA GLY A 93 20.43 -14.47 -12.16
C GLY A 93 19.98 -13.10 -12.68
N GLN A 94 20.74 -12.04 -12.37
CA GLN A 94 20.46 -10.70 -12.89
C GLN A 94 20.55 -10.65 -14.42
N GLN A 95 21.51 -11.35 -15.04
CA GLN A 95 21.58 -11.44 -16.50
C GLN A 95 20.31 -12.08 -17.09
N LEU A 96 19.92 -13.26 -16.59
CA LEU A 96 18.70 -13.95 -17.03
C LEU A 96 17.45 -13.08 -16.82
N PHE A 97 17.42 -12.31 -15.74
CA PHE A 97 16.36 -11.37 -15.46
C PHE A 97 16.29 -10.23 -16.49
N HIS A 98 17.43 -9.65 -16.86
CA HIS A 98 17.48 -8.60 -17.89
C HIS A 98 17.10 -9.11 -19.28
N GLU A 99 17.50 -10.35 -19.61
CA GLU A 99 17.01 -11.02 -20.81
C GLU A 99 15.49 -11.17 -20.79
N ASN A 100 14.90 -11.45 -19.61
CA ASN A 100 13.45 -11.46 -19.43
C ASN A 100 12.80 -10.08 -19.58
N LEU A 101 13.44 -9.00 -19.12
CA LEU A 101 12.96 -7.64 -19.37
C LEU A 101 12.91 -7.32 -20.87
N GLN A 102 13.97 -7.68 -21.61
CA GLN A 102 13.98 -7.51 -23.07
C GLN A 102 12.91 -8.37 -23.75
N GLN A 103 12.70 -9.59 -23.26
CA GLN A 103 11.63 -10.46 -23.76
C GLN A 103 10.25 -9.85 -23.50
N ARG A 104 10.03 -9.27 -22.31
CA ARG A 104 8.80 -8.56 -21.96
C ARG A 104 8.53 -7.40 -22.91
N GLU A 105 9.55 -6.61 -23.26
CA GLU A 105 9.40 -5.54 -24.26
C GLU A 105 9.00 -6.07 -25.64
N ARG A 106 9.54 -7.22 -26.07
CA ARG A 106 9.13 -7.88 -27.32
C ARG A 106 7.68 -8.37 -27.26
N ILE A 107 7.30 -8.99 -26.15
CA ILE A 107 5.92 -9.43 -25.88
C ILE A 107 4.98 -8.23 -25.90
N ALA A 108 5.35 -7.14 -25.24
CA ALA A 108 4.60 -5.90 -25.19
C ALA A 108 4.43 -5.26 -26.58
N ALA A 109 5.49 -5.18 -27.38
CA ALA A 109 5.42 -4.69 -28.76
C ALA A 109 4.53 -5.57 -29.64
N ARG A 110 4.54 -6.89 -29.41
CA ARG A 110 3.67 -7.83 -30.11
C ARG A 110 2.21 -7.68 -29.68
N PHE A 111 1.94 -7.50 -28.40
CA PHE A 111 0.59 -7.15 -27.91
C PHE A 111 0.10 -5.84 -28.52
N GLU A 112 0.94 -4.81 -28.65
CA GLU A 112 0.56 -3.56 -29.34
C GLU A 112 0.20 -3.79 -30.82
N THR A 113 0.96 -4.63 -31.51
CA THR A 113 0.65 -5.02 -32.90
C THR A 113 -0.71 -5.72 -32.99
N VAL A 114 -1.01 -6.62 -32.05
CA VAL A 114 -2.31 -7.30 -31.96
C VAL A 114 -3.43 -6.32 -31.63
N LEU A 115 -3.24 -5.44 -30.65
CA LEU A 115 -4.24 -4.48 -30.18
C LEU A 115 -4.61 -3.43 -31.24
N THR A 116 -3.67 -3.09 -32.13
CA THR A 116 -3.89 -2.17 -33.26
C THR A 116 -4.48 -2.84 -34.50
N SER A 117 -4.63 -4.17 -34.51
CA SER A 117 -5.28 -4.94 -35.58
C SER A 117 -6.82 -4.87 -35.51
N ASN A 118 -7.52 -5.45 -36.49
CA ASN A 118 -8.99 -5.42 -36.60
C ASN A 118 -9.69 -5.88 -35.30
N ALA A 119 -10.69 -5.13 -34.84
CA ALA A 119 -11.37 -5.26 -33.56
C ALA A 119 -11.90 -6.67 -33.24
N ALA A 120 -12.41 -7.44 -34.21
CA ALA A 120 -12.92 -8.79 -33.93
C ALA A 120 -11.80 -9.84 -33.71
N ARG A 121 -10.62 -9.61 -34.29
CA ARG A 121 -9.49 -10.55 -34.26
C ARG A 121 -8.63 -10.37 -33.01
N ARG A 122 -8.34 -9.12 -32.63
CA ARG A 122 -7.47 -8.79 -31.49
C ARG A 122 -7.91 -9.40 -30.16
N PHE A 123 -9.21 -9.40 -29.87
CA PHE A 123 -9.73 -9.92 -28.60
C PHE A 123 -9.70 -11.45 -28.54
N ALA A 124 -9.86 -12.14 -29.67
CA ALA A 124 -9.76 -13.60 -29.75
C ALA A 124 -8.32 -14.07 -29.55
N THR A 125 -7.34 -13.41 -30.18
CA THR A 125 -5.91 -13.71 -29.98
C THR A 125 -5.49 -13.54 -28.52
N ILE A 126 -5.92 -12.46 -27.87
CA ILE A 126 -5.59 -12.24 -26.45
C ILE A 126 -6.28 -13.28 -25.56
N ALA A 127 -7.53 -13.63 -25.83
CA ALA A 127 -8.24 -14.66 -25.09
C ALA A 127 -7.50 -16.02 -25.14
N THR A 128 -7.01 -16.44 -26.31
CA THR A 128 -6.22 -17.69 -26.44
C THR A 128 -4.92 -17.65 -25.62
N VAL A 129 -4.26 -16.49 -25.54
CA VAL A 129 -3.05 -16.33 -24.72
C VAL A 129 -3.38 -16.39 -23.23
N LEU A 130 -4.50 -15.81 -22.80
CA LEU A 130 -4.97 -15.90 -21.42
C LEU A 130 -5.36 -17.34 -21.06
N ASP A 131 -6.05 -18.05 -21.94
CA ASP A 131 -6.41 -19.47 -21.73
C ASP A 131 -5.17 -20.35 -21.45
N GLU A 132 -4.05 -20.09 -22.14
CA GLU A 132 -2.77 -20.78 -21.90
C GLU A 132 -2.21 -20.47 -20.50
N ILE A 133 -2.19 -19.21 -20.09
CA ILE A 133 -1.70 -18.79 -18.76
C ILE A 133 -2.56 -19.39 -17.65
N GLU A 134 -3.88 -19.40 -17.86
CA GLU A 134 -4.86 -19.86 -16.88
C GLU A 134 -4.83 -21.38 -16.74
N SER A 135 -4.87 -22.11 -17.86
CA SER A 135 -5.30 -23.51 -17.90
C SER A 135 -4.24 -24.52 -18.36
N ALA A 136 -3.02 -24.09 -18.74
CA ALA A 136 -2.02 -25.04 -19.22
C ALA A 136 -1.64 -26.08 -18.14
N PRO A 137 -1.69 -27.38 -18.47
CA PRO A 137 -1.63 -28.46 -17.47
C PRO A 137 -0.24 -28.68 -16.87
N ASP A 138 0.80 -28.12 -17.50
CA ASP A 138 2.20 -28.18 -17.09
C ASP A 138 2.67 -26.97 -16.28
N LEU A 139 1.80 -25.98 -16.05
CA LEU A 139 2.09 -24.81 -15.21
C LEU A 139 1.72 -25.06 -13.75
N TYR A 140 2.71 -24.92 -12.87
CA TYR A 140 2.51 -24.81 -11.43
C TYR A 140 1.96 -23.42 -11.09
N ASP A 141 1.26 -23.27 -9.97
CA ASP A 141 0.72 -21.96 -9.56
C ASP A 141 1.83 -20.90 -9.39
N ALA A 142 3.01 -21.30 -8.90
CA ALA A 142 4.18 -20.43 -8.82
C ALA A 142 4.71 -19.99 -10.20
N ASP A 143 4.55 -20.81 -11.25
CA ASP A 143 4.97 -20.43 -12.61
C ASP A 143 4.12 -19.24 -13.12
N ARG A 144 2.86 -19.15 -12.70
CA ARG A 144 1.93 -18.11 -13.16
C ARG A 144 2.34 -16.72 -12.67
N LEU A 145 3.05 -16.63 -11.54
CA LEU A 145 3.62 -15.37 -11.03
C LEU A 145 4.63 -14.75 -12.01
N ALA A 146 5.29 -15.57 -12.85
CA ALA A 146 6.21 -15.08 -13.88
C ALA A 146 5.50 -14.23 -14.95
N PHE A 147 4.17 -14.29 -15.04
CA PHE A 147 3.37 -13.56 -16.02
C PHE A 147 2.69 -12.32 -15.45
N ALA A 148 2.75 -12.07 -14.14
CA ALA A 148 2.04 -10.98 -13.47
C ALA A 148 2.31 -9.61 -14.12
N GLU A 149 3.58 -9.28 -14.37
CA GLU A 149 3.96 -8.02 -15.00
C GLU A 149 3.48 -7.91 -16.45
N VAL A 150 3.48 -9.01 -17.21
CA VAL A 150 2.97 -9.02 -18.58
C VAL A 150 1.47 -8.76 -18.58
N LEU A 151 0.74 -9.35 -17.63
CA LEU A 151 -0.69 -9.12 -17.44
C LEU A 151 -0.98 -7.68 -17.00
N ARG A 152 -0.18 -7.08 -16.10
CA ARG A 152 -0.31 -5.66 -15.71
C ARG A 152 -0.09 -4.72 -16.90
N ASP A 153 0.94 -4.97 -17.71
CA ASP A 153 1.20 -4.20 -18.93
C ASP A 153 0.05 -4.32 -19.92
N LEU A 154 -0.47 -5.54 -20.12
CA LEU A 154 -1.60 -5.80 -21.01
C LEU A 154 -2.88 -5.14 -20.49
N HIS A 155 -3.14 -5.23 -19.18
CA HIS A 155 -4.26 -4.58 -18.48
C HIS A 155 -4.23 -3.07 -18.73
N ALA A 156 -3.11 -2.40 -18.45
CA ALA A 156 -2.95 -0.96 -18.65
C ALA A 156 -3.14 -0.52 -20.12
N ARG A 157 -2.74 -1.35 -21.08
CA ARG A 157 -2.90 -1.07 -22.53
C ARG A 157 -4.36 -1.20 -22.97
N ILE A 158 -5.04 -2.25 -22.53
CA ILE A 158 -6.46 -2.48 -22.84
C ILE A 158 -7.33 -1.41 -22.17
N GLY A 159 -6.96 -0.91 -20.99
CA GLY A 159 -7.72 0.10 -20.25
C GLY A 159 -7.84 1.46 -20.97
N ARG A 160 -7.05 1.68 -22.02
CA ARG A 160 -7.14 2.88 -22.89
C ARG A 160 -8.26 2.76 -23.91
N ASP A 161 -8.76 1.56 -24.16
CA ASP A 161 -9.84 1.29 -25.11
C ASP A 161 -11.18 1.22 -24.37
N SER A 162 -12.07 2.16 -24.70
CA SER A 162 -13.40 2.27 -24.09
C SER A 162 -14.45 1.37 -24.74
N ALA A 163 -14.07 0.55 -25.73
CA ALA A 163 -14.95 -0.44 -26.32
C ALA A 163 -15.31 -1.55 -25.31
N LEU A 164 -16.57 -1.98 -25.30
CA LEU A 164 -17.06 -2.99 -24.35
C LEU A 164 -16.25 -4.31 -24.32
N PRO A 165 -15.79 -4.88 -25.45
CA PRO A 165 -14.92 -6.07 -25.41
C PRO A 165 -13.57 -5.80 -24.74
N ALA A 166 -13.02 -4.59 -24.86
CA ALA A 166 -11.81 -4.19 -24.16
C ALA A 166 -12.06 -4.03 -22.66
N VAL A 167 -13.18 -3.42 -22.26
CA VAL A 167 -13.59 -3.31 -20.84
C VAL A 167 -13.72 -4.70 -20.20
N LYS A 168 -14.33 -5.67 -20.90
CA LYS A 168 -14.43 -7.06 -20.40
C LYS A 168 -13.07 -7.76 -20.29
N LEU A 169 -12.19 -7.54 -21.27
CA LEU A 169 -10.86 -8.12 -21.25
C LEU A 169 -9.99 -7.49 -20.15
N HIS A 170 -10.12 -6.18 -19.94
CA HIS A 170 -9.52 -5.46 -18.82
C HIS A 170 -9.98 -6.04 -17.49
N GLN A 171 -11.28 -6.27 -17.31
CA GLN A 171 -11.80 -6.92 -16.12
C GLN A 171 -11.25 -8.35 -15.94
N ARG A 172 -11.27 -9.20 -16.97
CA ARG A 172 -10.72 -10.58 -16.90
C ARG A 172 -9.27 -10.56 -16.44
N ILE A 173 -8.44 -9.71 -17.05
CA ILE A 173 -7.03 -9.59 -16.66
C ILE A 173 -6.89 -9.02 -15.24
N GLY A 174 -7.77 -8.11 -14.84
CA GLY A 174 -7.83 -7.62 -13.45
C GLY A 174 -8.15 -8.74 -12.45
N GLU A 175 -9.10 -9.61 -12.77
CA GLU A 175 -9.44 -10.81 -11.98
C GLU A 175 -8.27 -11.82 -11.96
N ASP A 176 -7.57 -12.01 -13.08
CA ASP A 176 -6.35 -12.84 -13.14
C ASP A 176 -5.23 -12.25 -12.28
N LEU A 177 -5.06 -10.93 -12.29
CA LEU A 177 -4.10 -10.23 -11.43
C LEU A 177 -4.48 -10.36 -9.95
N GLU A 178 -5.78 -10.25 -9.61
CA GLU A 178 -6.26 -10.51 -8.24
C GLU A 178 -6.04 -11.97 -7.81
N ALA A 179 -6.20 -12.92 -8.74
CA ALA A 179 -5.93 -14.34 -8.51
C ALA A 179 -4.42 -14.61 -8.34
N LEU A 180 -3.56 -13.93 -9.12
CA LEU A 180 -2.11 -13.97 -8.92
C LEU A 180 -1.71 -13.34 -7.59
N ASP A 181 -2.34 -12.23 -7.19
CA ASP A 181 -2.17 -11.63 -5.86
C ASP A 181 -2.72 -12.59 -4.77
N GLU A 182 -3.76 -13.39 -5.03
CA GLU A 182 -4.21 -14.46 -4.12
C GLU A 182 -3.23 -15.64 -4.08
N ILE A 183 -2.61 -16.04 -5.20
CA ILE A 183 -1.56 -17.07 -5.25
C ILE A 183 -0.35 -16.59 -4.44
N GLU A 184 0.11 -15.36 -4.68
CA GLU A 184 1.15 -14.67 -3.92
C GLU A 184 0.81 -14.62 -2.43
N ARG A 185 -0.41 -14.18 -2.08
CA ARG A 185 -0.91 -14.19 -0.71
C ARG A 185 -1.03 -15.61 -0.15
N SER A 186 -1.40 -16.63 -0.92
CA SER A 186 -1.62 -18.00 -0.45
C SER A 186 -0.32 -18.68 -0.05
N TYR A 187 0.77 -18.43 -0.79
CA TYR A 187 2.13 -18.78 -0.34
C TYR A 187 2.48 -18.06 0.98
N ASN A 188 2.00 -16.83 1.20
CA ASN A 188 2.13 -16.11 2.49
C ASN A 188 1.13 -16.58 3.59
N LYS A 189 0.00 -17.20 3.23
CA LYS A 189 -1.19 -17.37 4.10
C LYS A 189 -1.36 -18.78 4.66
N GLU A 190 -0.69 -19.81 4.15
CA GLU A 190 -0.89 -21.20 4.60
C GLU A 190 -0.01 -21.68 5.75
N LEU A 191 0.66 -20.77 6.45
CA LEU A 191 0.88 -20.92 7.90
C LEU A 191 -0.39 -20.58 8.72
N THR A 192 -1.36 -19.86 8.15
CA THR A 192 -2.48 -19.28 8.90
C THR A 192 -3.84 -19.86 8.49
N GLN A 193 -3.98 -20.52 7.34
CA GLN A 193 -5.29 -20.98 6.83
C GLN A 193 -5.41 -22.49 6.59
N ILE A 194 -5.05 -23.27 7.61
CA ILE A 194 -5.63 -24.61 7.83
C ILE A 194 -7.16 -24.53 8.14
N PHE A 195 -7.74 -23.34 8.31
CA PHE A 195 -9.14 -23.19 8.73
C PHE A 195 -10.06 -22.48 7.73
N SER A 196 -10.86 -23.34 7.07
CA SER A 196 -12.26 -23.18 6.64
C SER A 196 -12.59 -22.67 5.22
N ARG A 197 -13.31 -23.57 4.51
CA ARG A 197 -13.90 -23.56 3.15
C ARG A 197 -15.24 -22.78 3.16
N PHE A 198 -15.80 -22.22 2.07
CA PHE A 198 -16.24 -22.84 0.80
C PHE A 198 -16.38 -21.85 -0.38
N ASP A 199 -15.76 -22.22 -1.51
CA ASP A 199 -16.17 -22.22 -2.94
C ASP A 199 -17.15 -21.21 -3.57
N ARG A 200 -16.72 -20.55 -4.68
CA ARG A 200 -17.28 -20.72 -6.04
C ARG A 200 -16.50 -19.98 -7.16
N SER A 201 -16.11 -20.77 -8.17
CA SER A 201 -15.73 -20.49 -9.58
C SER A 201 -14.66 -19.43 -9.87
N ARG A 202 -13.43 -19.92 -10.09
CA ARG A 202 -12.22 -19.20 -10.54
C ARG A 202 -11.92 -19.60 -11.99
N ALA A 203 -11.40 -18.69 -12.82
CA ALA A 203 -10.88 -19.04 -14.16
C ALA A 203 -9.56 -19.82 -14.08
N ILE A 204 -8.74 -19.56 -13.05
CA ILE A 204 -7.58 -20.37 -12.68
C ILE A 204 -7.96 -21.28 -11.51
N VAL A 205 -7.97 -22.60 -11.74
CA VAL A 205 -8.12 -23.59 -10.66
C VAL A 205 -6.73 -23.84 -10.06
N PRO A 206 -6.44 -23.42 -8.83
CA PRO A 206 -5.12 -23.59 -8.24
C PRO A 206 -4.83 -25.09 -8.07
N LYS A 207 -3.75 -25.55 -8.71
CA LYS A 207 -3.23 -26.90 -8.54
C LYS A 207 -1.94 -26.73 -7.73
N ARG A 208 -2.06 -26.94 -6.41
CA ARG A 208 -1.05 -26.52 -5.44
C ARG A 208 -0.04 -27.62 -5.10
N GLU A 209 1.24 -27.29 -5.17
CA GLU A 209 2.37 -28.10 -4.69
C GLU A 209 3.18 -27.38 -3.58
N LYS A 210 3.92 -28.15 -2.74
CA LYS A 210 4.80 -27.53 -1.73
C LYS A 210 5.98 -26.84 -2.42
N TRP A 211 6.44 -25.72 -1.86
CA TRP A 211 7.60 -24.98 -2.38
C TRP A 211 8.83 -25.89 -2.56
N ASP A 212 9.12 -26.75 -1.58
CA ASP A 212 10.24 -27.70 -1.68
C ASP A 212 10.04 -28.74 -2.79
N ASP A 213 8.80 -29.19 -3.02
CA ASP A 213 8.47 -30.12 -4.10
C ASP A 213 8.60 -29.43 -5.47
N TYR A 214 8.21 -28.15 -5.57
CA TYR A 214 8.37 -27.32 -6.76
C TYR A 214 9.85 -27.05 -7.05
N VAL A 215 10.64 -26.64 -6.07
CA VAL A 215 12.10 -26.46 -6.23
C VAL A 215 12.78 -27.78 -6.57
N ALA A 216 12.36 -28.91 -5.98
CA ALA A 216 12.84 -30.23 -6.34
C ALA A 216 12.49 -30.60 -7.80
N HIS A 217 11.28 -30.26 -8.25
CA HIS A 217 10.86 -30.40 -9.64
C HIS A 217 11.75 -29.56 -10.58
N LEU A 218 11.98 -28.28 -10.26
CA LEU A 218 12.88 -27.42 -11.05
C LEU A 218 14.31 -27.96 -11.08
N ARG A 219 14.83 -28.49 -9.96
CA ARG A 219 16.17 -29.11 -9.89
C ARG A 219 16.29 -30.39 -10.73
N SER A 220 15.17 -31.04 -11.06
CA SER A 220 15.18 -32.15 -12.02
C SER A 220 15.37 -31.70 -13.48
N MET A 221 14.96 -30.47 -13.79
CA MET A 221 15.05 -29.87 -15.13
C MET A 221 16.32 -29.04 -15.33
N TYR A 222 16.80 -28.38 -14.27
CA TYR A 222 17.96 -27.49 -14.30
C TYR A 222 18.91 -27.79 -13.14
N THR A 223 20.21 -27.78 -13.41
CA THR A 223 21.24 -27.84 -12.35
C THR A 223 22.01 -26.53 -12.31
N ARG A 224 22.36 -26.05 -11.10
CA ARG A 224 23.14 -24.82 -10.92
C ARG A 224 24.43 -24.87 -11.74
N GLU A 225 25.16 -25.98 -11.69
CA GLU A 225 26.46 -26.12 -12.36
C GLU A 225 26.32 -26.01 -13.88
N LYS A 226 25.21 -26.49 -14.45
CA LYS A 226 24.93 -26.34 -15.88
C LYS A 226 24.58 -24.90 -16.23
N ILE A 227 23.69 -24.26 -15.47
CA ILE A 227 23.30 -22.85 -15.68
C ILE A 227 24.55 -21.94 -15.61
N LEU A 228 25.44 -22.15 -14.63
CA LEU A 228 26.65 -21.34 -14.49
C LEU A 228 27.66 -21.57 -15.63
N ARG A 229 27.81 -22.81 -16.11
CA ARG A 229 28.68 -23.13 -17.27
C ARG A 229 28.18 -22.50 -18.57
N ASP A 230 26.87 -22.57 -18.82
CA ASP A 230 26.25 -22.03 -20.04
C ASP A 230 26.45 -20.50 -20.15
N HIS A 231 26.61 -19.81 -19.01
CA HIS A 231 26.86 -18.37 -18.93
C HIS A 231 28.35 -18.01 -18.77
N GLY A 232 29.26 -18.96 -19.02
CA GLY A 232 30.71 -18.72 -19.15
C GLY A 232 31.47 -18.61 -17.84
N VAL A 233 30.94 -19.09 -16.72
CA VAL A 233 31.64 -19.14 -15.43
C VAL A 233 32.55 -20.38 -15.37
N VAL A 234 33.69 -20.31 -16.05
CA VAL A 234 34.89 -21.12 -15.72
C VAL A 234 35.75 -20.28 -14.77
N GLU A 235 36.40 -20.92 -13.80
CA GLU A 235 37.14 -20.34 -12.65
C GLU A 235 37.63 -18.88 -12.79
N PRO A 236 37.46 -18.06 -11.73
CA PRO A 236 37.51 -16.60 -11.83
C PRO A 236 38.92 -16.07 -12.00
N TYR A 237 38.97 -15.03 -12.82
CA TYR A 237 40.01 -14.02 -12.80
C TYR A 237 40.09 -13.38 -11.40
N PRO A 238 41.26 -13.35 -10.74
CA PRO A 238 41.38 -12.83 -9.39
C PRO A 238 41.43 -11.30 -9.43
N PHE A 239 40.37 -10.62 -9.00
CA PHE A 239 40.49 -9.23 -8.55
C PHE A 239 40.63 -9.22 -7.03
N SER A 240 41.86 -9.42 -6.57
CA SER A 240 42.31 -8.96 -5.25
C SER A 240 42.80 -7.52 -5.38
N ALA A 241 41.93 -6.59 -5.77
CA ALA A 241 42.21 -5.18 -5.53
C ALA A 241 41.77 -4.91 -4.10
N ARG A 242 42.71 -4.57 -3.22
CA ARG A 242 42.37 -3.82 -2.00
C ARG A 242 41.53 -2.63 -2.45
N ASP A 243 40.38 -2.41 -1.81
CA ASP A 243 39.53 -1.24 -2.02
C ASP A 243 40.42 0.00 -2.19
N SER A 244 40.62 0.42 -3.45
CA SER A 244 41.36 1.64 -3.75
C SER A 244 40.37 2.80 -3.65
N ASP A 245 40.87 3.96 -3.25
CA ASP A 245 40.15 5.23 -2.99
C ASP A 245 39.25 5.76 -4.14
N SER A 246 38.99 4.96 -5.19
CA SER A 246 38.26 5.28 -6.42
C SER A 246 36.83 4.76 -6.48
N GLU A 247 36.43 3.79 -5.65
CA GLU A 247 35.08 3.22 -5.64
C GLU A 247 34.37 3.53 -4.31
N ILE A 248 33.06 3.81 -4.36
CA ILE A 248 32.26 4.12 -3.18
C ILE A 248 31.33 2.94 -2.87
N PHE A 249 31.53 2.34 -1.69
CA PHE A 249 30.64 1.34 -1.11
C PHE A 249 29.88 1.93 0.09
N GLY A 250 28.76 1.32 0.47
CA GLY A 250 28.00 1.78 1.61
C GLY A 250 28.64 1.50 2.98
N ARG A 251 29.72 0.72 3.02
CA ARG A 251 30.46 0.41 4.26
C ARG A 251 31.21 1.61 4.83
N ASP A 252 31.52 2.59 3.99
CA ASP A 252 32.25 3.79 4.37
C ASP A 252 31.34 4.91 4.90
N LEU A 253 30.01 4.69 4.87
CA LEU A 253 29.03 5.64 5.40
C LEU A 253 29.11 5.71 6.94
N PRO A 254 28.61 6.79 7.56
CA PRO A 254 28.44 6.84 9.00
C PRO A 254 27.51 5.71 9.51
N PRO A 255 27.63 5.31 10.78
CA PRO A 255 26.69 4.37 11.38
C PRO A 255 25.26 4.89 11.28
N LYS A 256 24.29 3.99 11.08
CA LYS A 256 22.88 4.31 10.86
C LYS A 256 22.64 5.28 9.71
N THR A 257 23.44 5.19 8.64
CA THR A 257 23.22 5.97 7.42
C THR A 257 23.01 5.03 6.23
N VAL A 258 21.95 5.31 5.47
CA VAL A 258 21.60 4.55 4.27
C VAL A 258 21.51 5.50 3.07
N VAL A 259 21.95 5.05 1.90
CA VAL A 259 21.67 5.69 0.61
C VAL A 259 20.75 4.78 -0.18
N LEU A 260 19.63 5.32 -0.66
CA LEU A 260 18.71 4.60 -1.53
C LEU A 260 19.08 4.85 -2.98
N THR A 261 19.28 3.77 -3.73
CA THR A 261 19.69 3.84 -5.13
C THR A 261 18.78 3.00 -6.00
N PHE A 262 18.43 3.54 -7.16
CA PHE A 262 17.48 2.95 -8.10
C PHE A 262 18.13 2.85 -9.48
N ASP A 263 18.26 1.63 -9.99
CA ASP A 263 18.88 1.35 -11.29
C ASP A 263 17.81 1.10 -12.36
N ASP A 264 18.22 1.24 -13.63
CA ASP A 264 17.51 0.92 -14.88
C ASP A 264 16.47 1.90 -15.40
N GLY A 265 16.11 2.91 -14.61
CA GLY A 265 15.21 3.98 -14.98
C GLY A 265 15.69 4.87 -16.16
N PRO A 266 14.88 5.88 -16.52
CA PRO A 266 13.54 6.18 -15.99
C PRO A 266 12.45 5.26 -16.56
N HIS A 267 11.48 4.88 -15.73
CA HIS A 267 10.27 4.15 -16.09
C HIS A 267 9.02 5.04 -15.99
N LYS A 268 8.12 4.94 -16.99
CA LYS A 268 6.95 5.83 -17.13
C LYS A 268 5.93 5.80 -15.98
N ALA A 269 5.88 4.70 -15.22
CA ALA A 269 4.87 4.50 -14.17
C ALA A 269 5.51 4.48 -12.78
N TYR A 270 6.57 3.71 -12.63
CA TYR A 270 7.11 3.37 -11.32
C TYR A 270 8.13 4.39 -10.80
N THR A 271 8.91 5.04 -11.67
CA THR A 271 9.84 6.10 -11.24
C THR A 271 9.10 7.24 -10.57
N GLU A 272 7.98 7.70 -11.16
CA GLU A 272 7.17 8.77 -10.57
C GLU A 272 6.52 8.34 -9.25
N GLU A 273 6.05 7.09 -9.13
CA GLU A 273 5.51 6.55 -7.88
C GLU A 273 6.58 6.42 -6.78
N ILE A 274 7.79 5.95 -7.13
CA ILE A 274 8.94 5.89 -6.21
C ILE A 274 9.29 7.31 -5.75
N VAL A 275 9.36 8.28 -6.66
CA VAL A 275 9.60 9.68 -6.30
C VAL A 275 8.52 10.22 -5.38
N ALA A 276 7.25 9.91 -5.65
CA ALA A 276 6.14 10.30 -4.78
C ALA A 276 6.28 9.70 -3.37
N ILE A 277 6.78 8.47 -3.26
CA ILE A 277 7.13 7.84 -1.98
C ILE A 277 8.32 8.57 -1.34
N LEU A 278 9.44 8.73 -2.03
CA LEU A 278 10.63 9.41 -1.49
C LEU A 278 10.31 10.83 -0.99
N LYS A 279 9.52 11.60 -1.75
CA LYS A 279 9.00 12.91 -1.34
C LYS A 279 8.12 12.85 -0.10
N ARG A 280 7.20 11.86 -0.04
CA ARG A 280 6.33 11.64 1.13
C ARG A 280 7.14 11.44 2.41
N TYR A 281 8.31 10.80 2.30
CA TYR A 281 9.20 10.50 3.41
C TYR A 281 10.32 11.53 3.63
N ASP A 282 10.44 12.54 2.77
CA ASP A 282 11.55 13.51 2.76
C ASP A 282 12.92 12.83 2.70
N VAL A 283 13.04 11.82 1.84
CA VAL A 283 14.24 10.99 1.72
C VAL A 283 14.92 11.26 0.36
N PRO A 284 16.24 11.54 0.35
CA PRO A 284 16.98 11.64 -0.90
C PRO A 284 17.09 10.27 -1.60
N GLY A 285 17.21 10.31 -2.92
CA GLY A 285 17.43 9.14 -3.77
C GLY A 285 18.47 9.41 -4.85
N VAL A 286 19.12 8.35 -5.31
CA VAL A 286 20.04 8.38 -6.45
C VAL A 286 19.52 7.44 -7.53
N PHE A 287 19.33 7.95 -8.74
CA PHE A 287 18.81 7.20 -9.88
C PHE A 287 19.93 6.99 -10.88
N PHE A 288 20.27 5.73 -11.18
CA PHE A 288 21.24 5.38 -12.21
C PHE A 288 20.48 4.98 -13.47
N GLU A 289 20.49 5.87 -14.45
CA GLU A 289 19.65 5.73 -15.64
C GLU A 289 20.42 5.15 -16.84
N VAL A 290 19.73 4.32 -17.61
CA VAL A 290 20.28 3.70 -18.81
C VAL A 290 20.10 4.64 -20.00
N GLY A 291 21.20 4.98 -20.69
CA GLY A 291 21.21 6.02 -21.72
C GLY A 291 20.20 5.84 -22.85
N ARG A 292 19.94 4.60 -23.29
CA ARG A 292 18.94 4.30 -24.33
C ARG A 292 17.53 4.77 -23.96
N ASN A 293 17.21 4.86 -22.67
CA ASN A 293 15.90 5.33 -22.20
C ASN A 293 15.80 6.86 -22.36
N LEU A 294 16.93 7.56 -22.35
CA LEU A 294 17.02 9.02 -22.43
C LEU A 294 17.03 9.55 -23.86
N GLY A 295 17.55 8.78 -24.82
CA GLY A 295 17.63 9.20 -26.21
C GLY A 295 18.69 8.46 -27.03
N SER A 296 19.11 9.10 -28.11
CA SER A 296 20.14 8.60 -29.03
C SER A 296 21.08 9.72 -29.47
N LEU A 297 22.31 9.38 -29.86
CA LEU A 297 23.26 10.29 -30.49
C LEU A 297 23.34 10.01 -32.01
N ASP A 298 23.51 11.07 -32.81
CA ASP A 298 23.86 10.93 -34.22
C ASP A 298 25.36 10.65 -34.43
N ALA A 299 25.78 10.47 -35.68
CA ALA A 299 27.17 10.18 -36.04
C ALA A 299 28.16 11.31 -35.68
N GLN A 300 27.66 12.49 -35.34
CA GLN A 300 28.44 13.65 -34.90
C GLN A 300 28.39 13.84 -33.37
N GLY A 301 27.74 12.92 -32.64
CA GLY A 301 27.58 12.98 -31.19
C GLY A 301 26.49 13.94 -30.72
N LYS A 302 25.60 14.40 -31.62
CA LYS A 302 24.51 15.32 -31.25
C LYS A 302 23.33 14.55 -30.65
N PRO A 303 22.81 14.97 -29.48
CA PRO A 303 21.74 14.26 -28.79
C PRO A 303 20.36 14.53 -29.38
N THR A 304 19.54 13.48 -29.43
CA THR A 304 18.09 13.52 -29.63
C THR A 304 17.41 12.84 -28.44
N LEU A 305 16.67 13.61 -27.65
CA LEU A 305 16.04 13.11 -26.42
C LEU A 305 14.73 12.36 -26.70
N ALA A 306 14.52 11.27 -25.96
CA ALA A 306 13.30 10.47 -25.97
C ALA A 306 12.27 11.01 -24.96
N PRO A 307 10.97 10.68 -25.10
CA PRO A 307 9.93 11.19 -24.19
C PRO A 307 10.17 10.92 -22.70
N LEU A 308 10.80 9.79 -22.36
CA LEU A 308 11.11 9.41 -20.97
C LEU A 308 12.15 10.32 -20.33
N SER A 309 12.98 11.02 -21.10
CA SER A 309 13.99 11.96 -20.59
C SER A 309 13.38 13.13 -19.79
N LYS A 310 12.08 13.38 -19.96
CA LYS A 310 11.34 14.37 -19.17
C LYS A 310 11.26 13.99 -17.70
N ILE A 311 11.13 12.69 -17.41
CA ILE A 311 11.10 12.17 -16.03
C ILE A 311 12.45 12.45 -15.38
N SER A 312 13.54 12.16 -16.09
CA SER A 312 14.91 12.44 -15.66
C SER A 312 15.17 13.92 -15.42
N HIS A 313 14.65 14.80 -16.30
CA HIS A 313 14.71 16.25 -16.09
C HIS A 313 13.99 16.65 -14.80
N THR A 314 12.76 16.14 -14.58
CA THR A 314 11.99 16.39 -13.37
C THR A 314 12.69 15.88 -12.12
N LEU A 315 13.31 14.69 -12.15
CA LEU A 315 14.13 14.17 -11.04
C LEU A 315 15.23 15.16 -10.63
N MET A 316 15.97 15.68 -11.62
CA MET A 316 17.05 16.63 -11.37
C MET A 316 16.54 18.00 -10.91
N GLU A 317 15.41 18.48 -11.44
CA GLU A 317 14.75 19.70 -10.97
C GLU A 317 14.31 19.59 -9.50
N GLU A 318 13.88 18.40 -9.10
CA GLU A 318 13.42 18.09 -7.74
C GLU A 318 14.58 17.78 -6.78
N GLY A 319 15.82 17.84 -7.26
CA GLY A 319 17.02 17.71 -6.45
C GLY A 319 17.50 16.28 -6.25
N TYR A 320 16.93 15.30 -6.95
CA TYR A 320 17.44 13.93 -6.95
C TYR A 320 18.71 13.83 -7.78
N ALA A 321 19.62 12.97 -7.34
CA ALA A 321 20.87 12.75 -8.03
C ALA A 321 20.66 11.74 -9.15
N VAL A 322 20.84 12.17 -10.40
CA VAL A 322 20.72 11.29 -11.55
C VAL A 322 22.11 10.99 -12.13
N GLY A 323 22.50 9.73 -12.06
CA GLY A 323 23.79 9.19 -12.49
C GLY A 323 23.67 8.28 -13.71
N ASN A 324 24.82 7.83 -14.20
CA ASN A 324 24.96 7.08 -15.44
C ASN A 324 24.99 5.56 -15.19
N HIS A 325 24.16 4.81 -15.89
CA HIS A 325 24.10 3.34 -15.83
C HIS A 325 24.43 2.64 -17.15
N SER A 326 25.35 3.21 -17.92
CA SER A 326 25.71 2.81 -19.29
C SER A 326 24.59 3.01 -20.33
N LEU A 327 24.94 2.91 -21.61
CA LEU A 327 24.02 3.20 -22.70
C LEU A 327 22.97 2.11 -22.88
N THR A 328 23.38 0.85 -22.75
CA THR A 328 22.56 -0.32 -23.14
C THR A 328 22.36 -1.35 -22.04
N HIS A 329 22.90 -1.10 -20.84
CA HIS A 329 22.96 -2.08 -19.76
C HIS A 329 23.80 -3.33 -20.11
N ALA A 330 24.87 -3.11 -20.89
CA ALA A 330 25.79 -4.17 -21.29
C ALA A 330 26.72 -4.59 -20.13
N GLN A 331 27.14 -5.86 -20.11
CA GLN A 331 28.09 -6.35 -19.11
C GLN A 331 29.51 -5.83 -19.44
N LEU A 332 29.85 -4.65 -18.89
CA LEU A 332 31.03 -3.89 -19.33
C LEU A 332 32.37 -4.56 -19.01
N SER A 333 32.41 -5.52 -18.07
CA SER A 333 33.61 -6.34 -17.83
C SER A 333 34.09 -7.09 -19.07
N LYS A 334 33.20 -7.35 -20.04
CA LYS A 334 33.48 -8.05 -21.32
C LYS A 334 33.74 -7.10 -22.49
N THR A 335 33.72 -5.79 -22.27
CA THR A 335 33.90 -4.78 -23.33
C THR A 335 35.17 -3.97 -23.11
N THR A 336 35.80 -3.51 -24.20
CA THR A 336 37.02 -2.70 -24.21
C THR A 336 36.99 -1.68 -25.35
N GLY A 337 37.91 -0.72 -25.36
CA GLY A 337 38.08 0.26 -26.43
C GLY A 337 36.84 1.13 -26.67
N ASP A 338 36.57 1.46 -27.94
CA ASP A 338 35.48 2.36 -28.33
C ASP A 338 34.08 1.86 -27.92
N ALA A 339 33.89 0.54 -27.87
CA ALA A 339 32.64 -0.07 -27.42
C ALA A 339 32.39 0.19 -25.93
N LEU A 340 33.43 0.16 -25.09
CA LEU A 340 33.33 0.52 -23.68
C LEU A 340 33.17 2.03 -23.51
N ARG A 341 33.92 2.83 -24.29
CA ARG A 341 33.86 4.30 -24.24
C ARG A 341 32.47 4.83 -24.58
N SER A 342 31.85 4.34 -25.65
CA SER A 342 30.49 4.73 -26.05
C SER A 342 29.45 4.44 -24.97
N GLN A 343 29.52 3.27 -24.31
CA GLN A 343 28.58 2.92 -23.24
C GLN A 343 28.58 3.96 -22.10
N VAL A 344 29.74 4.49 -21.75
CA VAL A 344 29.90 5.48 -20.67
C VAL A 344 29.65 6.90 -21.19
N LEU A 345 30.40 7.34 -22.20
CA LEU A 345 30.46 8.74 -22.63
C LEU A 345 29.21 9.19 -23.41
N ASP A 346 28.56 8.29 -24.14
CA ASP A 346 27.36 8.66 -24.90
C ASP A 346 26.19 8.89 -23.94
N THR A 347 26.08 8.04 -22.91
CA THR A 347 25.12 8.22 -21.81
C THR A 347 25.40 9.51 -21.02
N ASP A 348 26.68 9.83 -20.80
CA ASP A 348 27.10 11.08 -20.17
C ASP A 348 26.61 12.30 -20.97
N THR A 349 26.76 12.23 -22.29
CA THR A 349 26.34 13.27 -23.24
C THR A 349 24.83 13.42 -23.25
N LEU A 350 24.08 12.29 -23.24
CA LEU A 350 22.62 12.31 -23.16
C LEU A 350 22.13 12.91 -21.84
N LEU A 351 22.72 12.52 -20.70
CA LEU A 351 22.35 13.07 -19.39
C LEU A 351 22.59 14.59 -19.31
N ARG A 352 23.71 15.09 -19.85
CA ARG A 352 23.96 16.54 -19.95
C ARG A 352 22.96 17.25 -20.85
N ALA A 353 22.56 16.60 -21.93
CA ALA A 353 21.55 17.15 -22.83
C ALA A 353 20.16 17.22 -22.19
N VAL A 354 19.86 16.34 -21.22
CA VAL A 354 18.67 16.41 -20.38
C VAL A 354 18.77 17.59 -19.43
N ASP A 355 19.77 17.61 -18.54
CA ASP A 355 20.09 18.75 -17.66
C ASP A 355 21.56 18.66 -17.22
N ASP A 356 22.28 19.79 -17.26
CA ASP A 356 23.67 19.91 -16.84
C ASP A 356 23.89 19.63 -15.33
N LYS A 357 22.81 19.63 -14.52
CA LYS A 357 22.84 19.30 -13.08
C LYS A 357 23.03 17.81 -12.76
N ARG A 358 23.03 16.95 -13.77
CA ARG A 358 23.23 15.50 -13.60
C ARG A 358 24.44 15.20 -12.70
N ALA A 359 24.34 14.15 -11.89
CA ALA A 359 25.41 13.79 -10.96
C ALA A 359 26.58 13.10 -11.70
N PRO A 360 27.85 13.42 -11.39
CA PRO A 360 29.02 12.77 -11.97
C PRO A 360 29.27 11.38 -11.36
N LEU A 361 28.22 10.56 -11.32
CA LEU A 361 28.18 9.23 -10.75
C LEU A 361 27.98 8.21 -11.86
N PHE A 362 28.60 7.04 -11.70
CA PHE A 362 28.45 5.93 -12.61
C PHE A 362 28.29 4.63 -11.81
N ARG A 363 27.38 3.78 -12.26
CA ARG A 363 27.26 2.41 -11.74
C ARG A 363 27.40 1.42 -12.88
N PHE A 364 28.32 0.48 -12.74
CA PHE A 364 28.48 -0.61 -13.72
C PHE A 364 27.26 -1.53 -13.68
N PRO A 365 26.63 -1.83 -14.84
CA PRO A 365 25.63 -2.88 -14.94
C PRO A 365 26.09 -4.17 -14.26
N TYR A 366 25.22 -4.78 -13.45
CA TYR A 366 25.51 -5.99 -12.67
C TYR A 366 26.69 -5.89 -11.67
N GLY A 367 27.23 -4.68 -11.45
CA GLY A 367 28.50 -4.49 -10.75
C GLY A 367 29.70 -5.08 -11.50
N ALA A 368 29.57 -5.36 -12.80
CA ALA A 368 30.57 -6.03 -13.62
C ALA A 368 31.49 -5.03 -14.32
N ARG A 369 32.73 -4.92 -13.83
CA ARG A 369 33.74 -3.95 -14.28
C ARG A 369 35.09 -4.59 -14.61
N ASN A 370 35.92 -3.87 -15.37
CA ASN A 370 37.32 -4.19 -15.64
C ASN A 370 38.20 -2.94 -15.39
N ALA A 371 39.53 -3.11 -15.43
CA ALA A 371 40.47 -2.03 -15.13
C ALA A 371 40.35 -0.85 -16.10
N GLU A 372 40.12 -1.11 -17.39
CA GLU A 372 39.95 -0.08 -18.42
C GLU A 372 38.71 0.78 -18.14
N GLY A 373 37.60 0.17 -17.72
CA GLY A 373 36.38 0.88 -17.35
C GLY A 373 36.60 1.81 -16.16
N LEU A 374 37.27 1.35 -15.11
CA LEU A 374 37.58 2.20 -13.95
C LEU A 374 38.49 3.38 -14.31
N GLN A 375 39.48 3.16 -15.17
CA GLN A 375 40.34 4.24 -15.68
C GLN A 375 39.52 5.26 -16.49
N LEU A 376 38.65 4.79 -17.38
CA LEU A 376 37.77 5.64 -18.19
C LEU A 376 36.87 6.53 -17.33
N LEU A 377 36.31 6.01 -16.23
CA LEU A 377 35.52 6.82 -15.31
C LEU A 377 36.36 7.95 -14.69
N GLY A 378 37.60 7.64 -14.27
CA GLY A 378 38.54 8.65 -13.77
C GLY A 378 38.85 9.75 -14.79
N GLU A 379 39.09 9.37 -16.05
CA GLU A 379 39.31 10.32 -17.16
C GLU A 379 38.08 11.18 -17.46
N ALA A 380 36.88 10.61 -17.35
CA ALA A 380 35.61 11.29 -17.56
C ALA A 380 35.14 12.12 -16.35
N GLY A 381 35.84 12.06 -15.22
CA GLY A 381 35.45 12.70 -13.98
C GLY A 381 34.22 12.07 -13.30
N LEU A 382 33.93 10.80 -13.58
CA LEU A 382 32.83 10.02 -13.01
C LEU A 382 33.31 9.16 -11.84
N LYS A 383 32.47 9.00 -10.82
CA LYS A 383 32.75 8.14 -9.66
C LYS A 383 31.98 6.82 -9.73
N SER A 384 32.67 5.70 -9.52
CA SER A 384 32.07 4.36 -9.46
C SER A 384 31.32 4.16 -8.14
N ILE A 385 30.01 3.90 -8.20
CA ILE A 385 29.15 3.65 -7.03
C ILE A 385 28.67 2.20 -7.03
N MET A 386 28.97 1.49 -5.94
CA MET A 386 28.56 0.10 -5.71
C MET A 386 27.47 0.00 -4.63
N TRP A 387 27.13 -1.21 -4.19
CA TRP A 387 26.20 -1.46 -3.09
C TRP A 387 26.73 -2.57 -2.17
N ASN A 388 26.25 -2.58 -0.93
CA ASN A 388 26.50 -3.67 0.03
C ASN A 388 25.20 -4.31 0.52
N ILE A 389 24.04 -3.74 0.19
CA ILE A 389 22.72 -4.26 0.53
C ILE A 389 21.93 -4.42 -0.76
N ASP A 390 21.60 -5.66 -1.11
CA ASP A 390 20.84 -5.99 -2.32
C ASP A 390 19.43 -6.38 -1.92
N SER A 391 18.43 -5.62 -2.40
CA SER A 391 17.02 -5.90 -2.14
C SER A 391 16.55 -7.18 -2.81
N MET A 392 17.24 -7.60 -3.87
CA MET A 392 16.83 -8.68 -4.78
C MET A 392 15.41 -8.49 -5.32
N ASP A 393 14.96 -7.23 -5.40
CA ASP A 393 13.68 -6.85 -5.98
C ASP A 393 13.58 -7.20 -7.47
N TRP A 394 14.66 -7.57 -8.14
CA TRP A 394 14.65 -8.13 -9.49
C TRP A 394 14.28 -9.63 -9.49
N ALA A 395 14.63 -10.38 -8.45
CA ALA A 395 14.43 -11.82 -8.40
C ALA A 395 13.21 -12.23 -7.58
N ASP A 396 13.01 -11.58 -6.44
CA ASP A 396 12.00 -11.91 -5.46
C ASP A 396 10.67 -11.26 -5.86
N PRO A 397 9.61 -12.03 -6.17
CA PRO A 397 8.34 -11.44 -6.54
C PRO A 397 7.57 -10.88 -5.34
N VAL A 398 7.92 -11.24 -4.09
CA VAL A 398 7.11 -10.97 -2.89
C VAL A 398 7.62 -9.71 -2.16
N PRO A 399 6.84 -8.61 -2.11
CA PRO A 399 7.24 -7.37 -1.45
C PRO A 399 7.65 -7.55 0.02
N GLU A 400 6.91 -8.34 0.81
CA GLU A 400 7.23 -8.54 2.23
C GLU A 400 8.57 -9.25 2.44
N SER A 401 8.93 -10.17 1.55
CA SER A 401 10.22 -10.86 1.59
C SER A 401 11.37 -9.89 1.23
N ILE A 402 11.15 -8.98 0.27
CA ILE A 402 12.09 -7.87 -0.02
C ILE A 402 12.25 -6.98 1.22
N VAL A 403 11.15 -6.57 1.87
CA VAL A 403 11.15 -5.74 3.08
C VAL A 403 12.01 -6.40 4.16
N GLN A 404 11.71 -7.67 4.49
CA GLN A 404 12.42 -8.40 5.53
C GLN A 404 13.92 -8.54 5.21
N ARG A 405 14.25 -8.91 3.96
CA ARG A 405 15.64 -9.06 3.51
C ARG A 405 16.43 -7.76 3.64
N VAL A 406 15.86 -6.64 3.17
CA VAL A 406 16.53 -5.34 3.23
C VAL A 406 16.75 -4.94 4.69
N LEU A 407 15.71 -5.05 5.52
CA LEU A 407 15.81 -4.70 6.94
C LEU A 407 16.83 -5.57 7.69
N ASP A 408 16.87 -6.88 7.44
CA ASP A 408 17.84 -7.79 8.05
C ASP A 408 19.28 -7.46 7.64
N GLN A 409 19.50 -7.15 6.36
CA GLN A 409 20.82 -6.72 5.87
C GLN A 409 21.22 -5.35 6.43
N VAL A 410 20.31 -4.37 6.46
CA VAL A 410 20.57 -3.04 7.05
C VAL A 410 20.84 -3.13 8.55
N ASN A 411 20.12 -4.00 9.27
CA ASN A 411 20.36 -4.27 10.69
C ASN A 411 21.70 -4.98 10.90
N LYS A 412 22.11 -5.86 9.99
CA LYS A 412 23.41 -6.52 10.07
C LYS A 412 24.58 -5.56 9.79
N GLU A 413 24.49 -4.80 8.70
CA GLU A 413 25.56 -3.91 8.24
C GLU A 413 25.59 -2.58 9.02
N GLN A 414 24.48 -2.21 9.68
CA GLN A 414 24.25 -0.95 10.40
C GLN A 414 24.35 0.32 9.53
N ARG A 415 24.62 0.18 8.23
CA ARG A 415 24.78 1.24 7.22
C ARG A 415 24.83 0.62 5.83
N GLY A 416 24.57 1.40 4.79
CA GLY A 416 24.80 0.88 3.45
C GLY A 416 24.23 1.70 2.30
N ILE A 417 24.61 1.29 1.10
CA ILE A 417 23.96 1.69 -0.15
C ILE A 417 23.04 0.53 -0.51
N VAL A 418 21.74 0.80 -0.59
CA VAL A 418 20.72 -0.20 -0.93
C VAL A 418 20.41 -0.12 -2.41
N LEU A 419 20.50 -1.26 -3.09
CA LEU A 419 20.14 -1.41 -4.50
C LEU A 419 18.66 -1.77 -4.64
N PHE A 420 17.93 -0.93 -5.37
CA PHE A 420 16.59 -1.19 -5.93
C PHE A 420 16.60 -0.92 -7.43
N HIS A 421 15.51 -1.26 -8.10
CA HIS A 421 15.27 -0.94 -9.49
C HIS A 421 13.93 -0.20 -9.62
N ASP A 422 13.92 1.00 -10.22
CA ASP A 422 12.71 1.82 -10.39
C ASP A 422 11.83 1.41 -11.58
N ILE A 423 12.08 0.21 -12.10
CA ILE A 423 11.31 -0.46 -13.15
C ILE A 423 10.39 -1.57 -12.59
N HIS A 424 10.22 -1.65 -11.26
CA HIS A 424 9.50 -2.74 -10.57
C HIS A 424 8.39 -2.27 -9.61
N ASP A 425 7.17 -2.76 -9.80
CA ASP A 425 6.02 -2.55 -8.89
C ASP A 425 6.29 -3.05 -7.46
N ARG A 426 6.91 -4.23 -7.32
CA ARG A 426 7.31 -4.77 -6.00
C ARG A 426 8.26 -3.86 -5.23
N ALA A 427 9.10 -3.08 -5.91
CA ALA A 427 9.93 -2.07 -5.25
C ALA A 427 9.06 -0.91 -4.73
N VAL A 428 8.09 -0.43 -5.52
CA VAL A 428 7.07 0.57 -5.11
C VAL A 428 6.32 0.10 -3.86
N LYS A 429 5.90 -1.17 -3.83
CA LYS A 429 5.15 -1.76 -2.71
C LYS A 429 5.99 -1.98 -1.45
N ALA A 430 7.26 -2.38 -1.60
CA ALA A 430 8.15 -2.65 -0.47
C ALA A 430 8.70 -1.35 0.17
N LEU A 431 8.96 -0.32 -0.64
CA LEU A 431 9.67 0.89 -0.21
C LEU A 431 9.05 1.62 0.99
N PRO A 432 7.71 1.84 1.08
CA PRO A 432 7.11 2.50 2.24
C PRO A 432 7.37 1.77 3.56
N GLN A 433 7.24 0.44 3.57
CA GLN A 433 7.44 -0.36 4.78
C GLN A 433 8.91 -0.35 5.24
N ILE A 434 9.84 -0.38 4.28
CA ILE A 434 11.28 -0.25 4.55
C ILE A 434 11.59 1.13 5.13
N LEU A 435 11.07 2.20 4.51
CA LEU A 435 11.26 3.56 4.97
C LEU A 435 10.68 3.78 6.37
N ASP A 436 9.43 3.35 6.60
CA ASP A 436 8.77 3.42 7.91
C ASP A 436 9.64 2.78 8.98
N ARG A 437 10.16 1.57 8.73
CA ARG A 437 10.96 0.85 9.70
C ARG A 437 12.34 1.45 9.91
N LEU A 438 13.05 1.82 8.84
CA LEU A 438 14.38 2.42 8.95
C LEU A 438 14.32 3.78 9.67
N ILE A 439 13.31 4.60 9.38
CA ILE A 439 13.07 5.87 10.09
C ILE A 439 12.77 5.60 11.57
N ALA A 440 11.90 4.61 11.87
CA ALA A 440 11.59 4.23 13.24
C ALA A 440 12.82 3.72 14.01
N ASP A 441 13.72 2.99 13.34
CA ASP A 441 14.97 2.48 13.91
C ASP A 441 16.09 3.55 13.97
N GLY A 442 15.80 4.78 13.53
CA GLY A 442 16.66 5.96 13.64
C GLY A 442 17.76 6.04 12.59
N TYR A 443 17.57 5.40 11.43
CA TYR A 443 18.46 5.56 10.30
C TYR A 443 18.28 6.93 9.62
N GLN A 444 19.39 7.48 9.15
CA GLN A 444 19.45 8.70 8.36
C GLN A 444 19.66 8.35 6.88
N PHE A 445 19.17 9.21 6.01
CA PHE A 445 19.30 9.03 4.58
C PHE A 445 20.26 10.05 4.00
N ALA A 446 21.30 9.57 3.33
CA ALA A 446 22.30 10.43 2.70
C ALA A 446 21.96 10.62 1.22
N GLY A 447 22.02 11.88 0.78
CA GLY A 447 21.89 12.28 -0.61
C GLY A 447 23.24 12.70 -1.19
N TRP A 448 23.31 12.79 -2.52
CA TRP A 448 24.48 13.33 -3.20
C TRP A 448 24.47 14.86 -3.13
N ASN A 449 25.52 15.48 -2.59
CA ASN A 449 25.61 16.94 -2.47
C ASN A 449 26.43 17.61 -3.60
N GLY A 450 26.78 16.85 -4.64
CA GLY A 450 27.68 17.28 -5.72
C GLY A 450 29.12 16.77 -5.57
N ARG A 451 29.54 16.37 -4.37
CA ARG A 451 30.91 15.89 -4.10
C ARG A 451 30.96 14.55 -3.38
N GLU A 452 30.09 14.33 -2.41
CA GLU A 452 30.04 13.12 -1.59
C GLU A 452 28.61 12.82 -1.13
N PHE A 453 28.40 11.62 -0.58
CA PHE A 453 27.16 11.29 0.11
C PHE A 453 27.17 11.92 1.49
N SER A 454 26.19 12.78 1.75
CA SER A 454 26.06 13.46 3.04
C SER A 454 24.60 13.53 3.45
N VAL A 455 24.36 13.50 4.77
CA VAL A 455 23.06 13.81 5.34
C VAL A 455 22.93 15.33 5.35
N ALA A 456 21.97 15.88 4.60
CA ALA A 456 21.79 17.32 4.50
C ALA A 456 21.49 17.94 5.89
N HIS A 457 22.33 18.88 6.35
CA HIS A 457 21.98 19.75 7.48
C HIS A 457 20.99 20.81 6.99
N ALA A 458 19.73 20.72 7.41
CA ALA A 458 18.63 21.55 6.90
C ALA A 458 18.71 23.03 7.33
N PRO A 459 18.42 24.00 6.43
CA PRO A 459 17.59 25.13 6.75
C PRO A 459 16.11 24.73 6.55
N SER A 460 15.33 24.81 7.62
CA SER A 460 13.88 24.55 7.64
C SER A 460 13.12 25.40 6.63
N ALA A 461 12.52 24.76 5.62
CA ALA A 461 11.26 25.14 5.01
C ALA A 461 10.37 23.89 4.92
N ALA A 462 9.64 23.65 6.01
CA ALA A 462 8.54 22.71 6.18
C ALA A 462 8.44 21.57 5.14
N ALA A 463 9.16 20.48 5.40
CA ALA A 463 8.53 19.17 5.22
C ALA A 463 7.21 19.23 6.00
N GLU A 464 6.08 19.31 5.30
CA GLU A 464 4.78 19.18 5.95
C GLU A 464 4.72 17.75 6.48
N ALA A 465 5.10 17.61 7.76
CA ALA A 465 5.17 16.36 8.48
C ALA A 465 3.87 15.60 8.26
N THR A 466 3.94 14.49 7.53
CA THR A 466 2.89 13.49 7.65
C THR A 466 2.97 12.97 9.07
N VAL A 467 2.04 13.44 9.90
CA VAL A 467 1.98 13.11 11.31
C VAL A 467 1.70 11.60 11.45
N THR A 468 2.76 10.81 11.60
CA THR A 468 2.66 9.40 11.99
C THR A 468 2.73 9.29 13.51
N THR A 469 2.17 8.22 14.05
CA THR A 469 2.13 8.00 15.50
C THR A 469 3.51 7.76 16.14
N GLY A 470 4.52 7.42 15.32
CA GLY A 470 5.89 7.16 15.76
C GLY A 470 6.09 5.88 16.56
N TYR A 471 5.15 4.92 16.50
CA TYR A 471 5.28 3.60 17.14
C TYR A 471 5.78 2.54 16.16
N ALA A 472 6.55 1.57 16.68
CA ALA A 472 6.98 0.39 15.92
C ALA A 472 5.87 -0.66 15.83
N ASN A 473 5.23 -1.01 16.94
CA ASN A 473 4.07 -1.93 16.97
C ASN A 473 2.94 -1.41 17.86
N SER A 474 1.73 -1.96 17.65
CA SER A 474 0.50 -1.57 18.34
C SER A 474 -0.21 -2.78 18.92
N TRP A 475 -0.15 -2.92 20.24
CA TRP A 475 -0.74 -4.03 20.97
C TRP A 475 -2.03 -3.62 21.67
N ALA A 476 -2.99 -4.53 21.79
CA ALA A 476 -4.16 -4.29 22.61
C ALA A 476 -4.67 -5.51 23.39
N ILE A 477 -5.24 -5.24 24.57
CA ILE A 477 -6.05 -6.18 25.35
C ILE A 477 -7.43 -5.55 25.53
N VAL A 478 -8.47 -6.24 25.08
CA VAL A 478 -9.85 -5.74 25.06
C VAL A 478 -10.73 -6.76 25.77
N ILE A 479 -11.33 -6.35 26.89
CA ILE A 479 -12.06 -7.23 27.80
C ILE A 479 -13.49 -6.71 27.93
N GLY A 480 -14.48 -7.60 27.81
CA GLY A 480 -15.90 -7.28 27.95
C GLY A 480 -16.68 -8.40 28.61
N ILE A 481 -17.39 -8.10 29.70
CA ILE A 481 -18.04 -9.14 30.53
C ILE A 481 -19.49 -8.76 30.81
N ASP A 482 -20.41 -9.50 30.21
CA ASP A 482 -21.85 -9.44 30.48
C ASP A 482 -22.30 -10.56 31.41
N ASP A 483 -21.87 -11.79 31.10
CA ASP A 483 -22.33 -13.01 31.73
C ASP A 483 -21.53 -13.37 32.99
N TYR A 484 -21.65 -12.54 34.02
CA TYR A 484 -21.04 -12.79 35.33
C TYR A 484 -21.63 -14.03 36.04
N ALA A 485 -20.75 -14.81 36.68
CA ALA A 485 -21.17 -15.99 37.45
C ALA A 485 -21.78 -15.62 38.82
N HIS A 486 -21.18 -14.64 39.51
CA HIS A 486 -21.54 -14.26 40.89
C HIS A 486 -21.96 -12.79 41.04
N TRP A 487 -21.88 -12.01 39.95
CA TRP A 487 -22.24 -10.58 39.91
C TRP A 487 -23.48 -10.37 39.03
N PRO A 488 -24.20 -9.24 39.19
CA PRO A 488 -25.30 -8.90 38.28
C PRO A 488 -24.84 -8.89 36.82
N LYS A 489 -25.64 -9.44 35.92
CA LYS A 489 -25.33 -9.41 34.49
C LYS A 489 -25.41 -7.98 33.93
N LEU A 490 -24.59 -7.72 32.91
CA LEU A 490 -24.66 -6.53 32.07
C LEU A 490 -25.22 -6.89 30.68
N GLU A 491 -25.57 -5.88 29.89
CA GLU A 491 -26.18 -6.05 28.57
C GLU A 491 -25.22 -5.76 27.42
N TYR A 492 -24.31 -4.77 27.56
CA TYR A 492 -23.52 -4.26 26.42
C TYR A 492 -22.00 -4.43 26.53
N ALA A 493 -21.43 -4.90 27.62
CA ALA A 493 -19.98 -4.92 27.83
C ALA A 493 -19.22 -5.82 26.84
N ALA A 494 -19.76 -7.00 26.48
CA ALA A 494 -19.13 -7.85 25.47
C ALA A 494 -19.26 -7.26 24.05
N ASN A 495 -20.33 -6.51 23.77
CA ASN A 495 -20.52 -5.80 22.51
C ASN A 495 -19.58 -4.57 22.42
N ASP A 496 -19.41 -3.84 23.52
CA ASP A 496 -18.46 -2.74 23.66
C ASP A 496 -17.03 -3.18 23.38
N ALA A 497 -16.60 -4.29 24.00
CA ALA A 497 -15.31 -4.89 23.73
C ALA A 497 -15.16 -5.30 22.25
N GLN A 498 -16.21 -5.85 21.63
CA GLN A 498 -16.16 -6.21 20.22
C GLN A 498 -16.02 -4.99 19.31
N ALA A 499 -16.77 -3.92 19.57
CA ALA A 499 -16.71 -2.70 18.78
C ALA A 499 -15.35 -2.02 18.90
N ILE A 500 -14.80 -1.91 20.12
CA ILE A 500 -13.46 -1.37 20.34
C ILE A 500 -12.41 -2.22 19.61
N ALA A 501 -12.47 -3.55 19.71
CA ALA A 501 -11.55 -4.42 18.99
C ALA A 501 -11.64 -4.21 17.48
N SER A 502 -12.85 -4.13 16.92
CA SER A 502 -13.06 -3.87 15.49
C SER A 502 -12.54 -2.49 15.06
N THR A 503 -12.73 -1.45 15.88
CA THR A 503 -12.18 -0.10 15.63
C THR A 503 -10.64 -0.09 15.67
N LEU A 504 -10.05 -0.82 16.61
CA LEU A 504 -8.59 -0.95 16.72
C LEU A 504 -8.01 -1.67 15.49
N THR A 505 -8.56 -2.84 15.13
CA THR A 505 -8.01 -3.67 14.05
C THR A 505 -8.32 -3.19 12.64
N GLY A 506 -9.41 -2.44 12.47
CA GLY A 506 -9.78 -1.86 11.18
C GLY A 506 -9.25 -0.43 11.07
N PRO A 507 -10.07 0.59 11.36
CA PRO A 507 -9.74 2.00 11.16
C PRO A 507 -8.42 2.49 11.79
N LEU A 508 -8.02 1.96 12.96
CA LEU A 508 -6.84 2.43 13.70
C LEU A 508 -5.56 1.60 13.45
N GLY A 509 -5.64 0.57 12.58
CA GLY A 509 -4.48 -0.17 12.06
C GLY A 509 -3.73 -1.04 13.07
N PHE A 510 -4.35 -1.48 14.16
CA PHE A 510 -3.73 -2.47 15.06
C PHE A 510 -3.71 -3.84 14.36
N PRO A 511 -2.57 -4.56 14.30
CA PRO A 511 -2.56 -5.90 13.75
C PRO A 511 -3.52 -6.80 14.53
N SER A 512 -4.41 -7.53 13.84
CA SER A 512 -5.37 -8.43 14.50
C SER A 512 -4.69 -9.52 15.34
N SER A 513 -3.48 -9.92 14.97
CA SER A 513 -2.63 -10.85 15.74
C SER A 513 -2.10 -10.27 17.07
N GLN A 514 -2.17 -8.94 17.23
CA GLN A 514 -1.71 -8.19 18.41
C GLN A 514 -2.88 -7.61 19.24
N VAL A 515 -4.13 -7.89 18.86
CA VAL A 515 -5.34 -7.49 19.60
C VAL A 515 -5.97 -8.72 20.24
N ILE A 516 -5.91 -8.78 21.57
CA ILE A 516 -6.47 -9.88 22.36
C ILE A 516 -7.86 -9.48 22.83
N VAL A 517 -8.86 -10.31 22.54
CA VAL A 517 -10.24 -10.07 22.95
C VAL A 517 -10.67 -11.18 23.91
N LEU A 518 -11.02 -10.81 25.15
CA LEU A 518 -11.55 -11.73 26.17
C LEU A 518 -12.99 -11.35 26.49
N LYS A 519 -13.95 -12.22 26.16
CA LYS A 519 -15.38 -11.98 26.42
C LYS A 519 -15.99 -13.00 27.37
N ASN A 520 -16.85 -12.54 28.28
CA ASN A 520 -17.67 -13.38 29.16
C ASN A 520 -16.84 -14.47 29.84
N GLY A 521 -17.18 -15.75 29.67
CA GLY A 521 -16.50 -16.88 30.29
C GLY A 521 -15.00 -17.01 29.96
N GLN A 522 -14.49 -16.29 28.96
CA GLN A 522 -13.05 -16.22 28.67
C GLN A 522 -12.30 -15.24 29.57
N ALA A 523 -12.99 -14.23 30.11
CA ALA A 523 -12.41 -13.14 30.89
C ALA A 523 -12.25 -13.53 32.37
N THR A 524 -11.63 -14.67 32.61
CA THR A 524 -11.25 -15.12 33.96
C THR A 524 -10.05 -14.33 34.48
N ARG A 525 -9.89 -14.29 35.81
CA ARG A 525 -8.73 -13.62 36.43
C ARG A 525 -7.40 -14.11 35.84
N ASN A 526 -7.28 -15.42 35.68
CA ASN A 526 -6.07 -16.05 35.15
C ASN A 526 -5.83 -15.67 33.69
N ASN A 527 -6.86 -15.68 32.83
CA ASN A 527 -6.70 -15.35 31.41
C ASN A 527 -6.36 -13.87 31.21
N ILE A 528 -6.95 -12.98 32.02
CA ILE A 528 -6.64 -11.54 31.96
C ILE A 528 -5.17 -11.30 32.34
N LEU A 529 -4.71 -11.87 33.46
CA LEU A 529 -3.31 -11.72 33.88
C LEU A 529 -2.33 -12.40 32.91
N ALA A 530 -2.69 -13.57 32.36
CA ALA A 530 -1.90 -14.25 31.33
C ALA A 530 -1.80 -13.40 30.05
N ALA A 531 -2.85 -12.69 29.65
CA ALA A 531 -2.79 -11.78 28.50
C ALA A 531 -1.74 -10.67 28.70
N PHE A 532 -1.59 -10.15 29.92
CA PHE A 532 -0.52 -9.20 30.24
C PHE A 532 0.86 -9.84 30.26
N HIS A 533 1.03 -10.99 30.93
CA HIS A 533 2.35 -11.60 31.11
C HIS A 533 2.87 -12.34 29.88
N ASP A 534 2.05 -13.18 29.25
CA ASP A 534 2.52 -14.10 28.20
C ASP A 534 2.66 -13.40 26.84
N ARG A 535 1.91 -12.31 26.62
CA ARG A 535 1.82 -11.63 25.33
C ARG A 535 2.43 -10.23 25.33
N LEU A 536 2.42 -9.53 26.47
CA LEU A 536 3.03 -8.21 26.61
C LEU A 536 4.28 -8.21 27.52
N GLY A 537 4.60 -9.32 28.18
CA GLY A 537 5.76 -9.48 29.05
C GLY A 537 7.11 -9.63 28.30
N GLU A 538 8.16 -9.92 29.09
CA GLU A 538 9.57 -9.77 28.72
C GLU A 538 9.90 -10.23 27.28
N GLY A 539 10.31 -9.26 26.46
CA GLY A 539 10.82 -9.49 25.10
C GLY A 539 9.80 -9.43 23.97
N ARG A 540 8.49 -9.27 24.25
CA ARG A 540 7.46 -9.13 23.19
C ARG A 540 7.14 -7.69 22.82
N ALA A 541 6.59 -6.91 23.75
CA ALA A 541 6.39 -5.48 23.54
C ALA A 541 7.72 -4.74 23.71
N GLN A 542 8.13 -3.97 22.70
CA GLN A 542 9.41 -3.28 22.64
C GLN A 542 9.30 -1.82 23.10
N THR A 543 10.44 -1.18 23.36
CA THR A 543 10.54 0.20 23.88
C THR A 543 9.93 1.28 22.99
N ASN A 544 9.66 1.02 21.72
CA ASN A 544 8.97 1.95 20.82
C ASN A 544 7.52 1.53 20.49
N ASP A 545 6.97 0.54 21.18
CA ASP A 545 5.60 0.06 20.97
C ASP A 545 4.58 0.86 21.80
N ARG A 546 3.30 0.71 21.44
CA ARG A 546 2.17 1.14 22.27
C ARG A 546 1.31 -0.05 22.71
N VAL A 547 0.71 0.08 23.90
CA VAL A 547 -0.24 -0.90 24.45
C VAL A 547 -1.53 -0.19 24.83
N PHE A 548 -2.63 -0.60 24.21
CA PHE A 548 -3.97 -0.13 24.54
C PHE A 548 -4.73 -1.20 25.34
N VAL A 549 -5.29 -0.84 26.49
CA VAL A 549 -6.07 -1.77 27.31
C VAL A 549 -7.47 -1.22 27.47
N PHE A 550 -8.47 -1.99 27.07
CA PHE A 550 -9.88 -1.66 27.28
C PHE A 550 -10.55 -2.71 28.16
N PHE A 551 -11.32 -2.26 29.14
CA PHE A 551 -12.12 -3.12 30.01
C PHE A 551 -13.53 -2.55 30.12
N ALA A 552 -14.55 -3.34 29.79
CA ALA A 552 -15.96 -3.05 30.08
C ALA A 552 -16.51 -4.13 31.01
N GLY A 553 -17.08 -3.72 32.14
CA GLY A 553 -17.58 -4.64 33.16
C GLY A 553 -17.78 -3.99 34.53
N HIS A 554 -17.98 -4.81 35.55
CA HIS A 554 -18.08 -4.34 36.93
C HIS A 554 -16.73 -3.89 37.49
N GLY A 555 -16.78 -2.80 38.26
CA GLY A 555 -15.73 -2.38 39.17
C GLY A 555 -16.25 -2.46 40.61
N ALA A 556 -15.35 -2.70 41.57
CA ALA A 556 -15.69 -2.68 42.99
C ALA A 556 -14.65 -1.93 43.80
N THR A 557 -15.06 -1.44 44.97
CA THR A 557 -14.24 -0.61 45.83
C THR A 557 -14.24 -1.20 47.24
N ARG A 558 -13.07 -1.21 47.88
CA ARG A 558 -12.93 -1.67 49.27
C ARG A 558 -12.19 -0.65 50.11
N ARG A 559 -12.82 -0.22 51.20
CA ARG A 559 -12.19 0.66 52.20
C ARG A 559 -11.11 -0.11 52.96
N LEU A 560 -9.86 0.35 52.88
CA LEU A 560 -8.74 -0.17 53.66
C LEU A 560 -8.77 0.39 55.09
N ALA A 561 -8.09 -0.30 56.01
CA ALA A 561 -7.92 0.15 57.40
C ALA A 561 -7.26 1.54 57.52
N SER A 562 -6.49 1.94 56.50
CA SER A 562 -5.90 3.29 56.40
C SER A 562 -6.90 4.40 56.05
N GLY A 563 -8.17 4.06 55.80
CA GLY A 563 -9.16 5.01 55.29
C GLY A 563 -8.95 5.39 53.82
N ARG A 564 -8.23 4.57 53.06
CA ARG A 564 -8.11 4.70 51.59
C ARG A 564 -9.04 3.70 50.90
N ASP A 565 -9.64 4.06 49.78
CA ASP A 565 -10.36 3.10 48.94
C ASP A 565 -9.38 2.41 47.99
N LEU A 566 -9.55 1.11 47.80
CA LEU A 566 -8.83 0.32 46.82
C LEU A 566 -9.83 -0.23 45.80
N GLY A 567 -9.65 0.16 44.54
CA GLY A 567 -10.46 -0.29 43.42
C GLY A 567 -10.02 -1.65 42.87
N TYR A 568 -10.98 -2.35 42.29
CA TYR A 568 -10.83 -3.64 41.64
C TYR A 568 -11.61 -3.65 40.33
N ILE A 569 -11.04 -4.28 39.30
CA ILE A 569 -11.83 -4.78 38.17
C ILE A 569 -12.29 -6.20 38.49
N ILE A 570 -13.49 -6.56 38.03
CA ILE A 570 -14.14 -7.83 38.35
C ILE A 570 -14.08 -8.76 37.14
N PRO A 571 -13.18 -9.77 37.15
CA PRO A 571 -13.24 -10.94 36.27
C PRO A 571 -14.55 -11.73 36.38
N VAL A 572 -14.86 -12.52 35.35
CA VAL A 572 -16.12 -13.30 35.27
C VAL A 572 -16.26 -14.32 36.40
N ASP A 573 -15.14 -14.84 36.92
CA ASP A 573 -15.03 -15.86 37.94
C ASP A 573 -14.90 -15.29 39.38
N SER A 574 -14.91 -13.98 39.55
CA SER A 574 -14.76 -13.36 40.87
C SER A 574 -16.01 -13.46 41.74
N ASP A 575 -15.83 -13.81 43.02
CA ASP A 575 -16.87 -13.79 44.05
C ASP A 575 -16.89 -12.43 44.79
N PRO A 576 -18.05 -11.75 44.93
CA PRO A 576 -18.17 -10.52 45.73
C PRO A 576 -17.65 -10.62 47.17
N GLN A 577 -17.64 -11.82 47.77
CA GLN A 577 -17.14 -12.05 49.13
C GLN A 577 -15.61 -12.25 49.18
N GLN A 578 -14.97 -12.54 48.05
CA GLN A 578 -13.55 -12.91 47.95
C GLN A 578 -12.76 -11.95 47.04
N LEU A 579 -13.15 -10.67 47.02
CA LEU A 579 -12.51 -9.62 46.21
C LEU A 579 -10.98 -9.57 46.31
N ALA A 580 -10.41 -9.89 47.47
CA ALA A 580 -8.95 -9.81 47.68
C ALA A 580 -8.16 -10.90 46.94
N SER A 581 -8.76 -12.08 46.69
CA SER A 581 -8.11 -13.20 46.00
C SER A 581 -8.50 -13.27 44.53
N ASP A 582 -9.78 -13.03 44.22
CA ASP A 582 -10.35 -13.42 42.93
C ASP A 582 -10.56 -12.24 41.98
N ALA A 583 -10.51 -11.01 42.47
CA ALA A 583 -10.53 -9.82 41.62
C ALA A 583 -9.10 -9.36 41.27
N ILE A 584 -8.99 -8.39 40.36
CA ILE A 584 -7.70 -7.78 39.99
C ILE A 584 -7.67 -6.37 40.57
N ALA A 585 -6.73 -6.12 41.48
CA ALA A 585 -6.62 -4.82 42.12
C ALA A 585 -6.04 -3.79 41.14
N MET A 586 -6.45 -2.53 41.28
CA MET A 586 -5.85 -1.45 40.49
C MET A 586 -4.35 -1.27 40.77
N SER A 587 -3.86 -1.69 41.93
CA SER A 587 -2.42 -1.79 42.21
C SER A 587 -1.71 -2.78 41.30
N ASP A 588 -2.36 -3.89 40.95
CA ASP A 588 -1.78 -4.90 40.07
C ASP A 588 -1.66 -4.35 38.65
N LEU A 589 -2.68 -3.63 38.17
CA LEU A 589 -2.64 -2.95 36.87
C LEU A 589 -1.56 -1.86 36.79
N GLN A 590 -1.30 -1.13 37.88
CA GLN A 590 -0.18 -0.18 37.93
C GLN A 590 1.18 -0.87 37.88
N ASN A 591 1.36 -1.95 38.64
CA ASN A 591 2.60 -2.72 38.63
C ASN A 591 2.85 -3.30 37.23
N ILE A 592 1.79 -3.81 36.58
CA ILE A 592 1.84 -4.25 35.19
C ILE A 592 2.25 -3.09 34.29
N ALA A 593 1.58 -1.94 34.38
CA ALA A 593 1.89 -0.75 33.58
C ALA A 593 3.36 -0.33 33.73
N GLU A 594 3.89 -0.31 34.95
CA GLU A 594 5.27 0.04 35.25
C GLU A 594 6.28 -1.00 34.72
N SER A 595 5.90 -2.28 34.72
CA SER A 595 6.75 -3.38 34.22
C SER A 595 6.83 -3.48 32.69
N LEU A 596 5.83 -2.95 31.96
CA LEU A 596 5.80 -3.02 30.50
C LEU A 596 6.92 -2.18 29.89
N GLN A 597 7.65 -2.76 28.92
CA GLN A 597 8.70 -2.04 28.19
C GLN A 597 8.15 -1.03 27.18
N ALA A 598 6.90 -1.21 26.74
CA ALA A 598 6.24 -0.36 25.75
C ALA A 598 6.37 1.12 26.08
N LYS A 599 6.56 1.97 25.07
CA LYS A 599 6.74 3.41 25.25
C LYS A 599 5.52 4.03 25.91
N HIS A 600 4.34 3.78 25.34
CA HIS A 600 3.09 4.37 25.77
C HIS A 600 2.07 3.27 26.07
N VAL A 601 1.45 3.36 27.25
CA VAL A 601 0.38 2.46 27.69
C VAL A 601 -0.83 3.31 28.08
N LEU A 602 -1.99 3.00 27.51
CA LEU A 602 -3.25 3.66 27.83
C LEU A 602 -4.28 2.62 28.28
N PHE A 603 -4.78 2.80 29.50
CA PHE A 603 -5.88 2.03 30.06
C PHE A 603 -7.18 2.84 29.90
N VAL A 604 -8.21 2.24 29.30
CA VAL A 604 -9.55 2.82 29.16
C VAL A 604 -10.56 1.88 29.82
N MET A 605 -11.12 2.29 30.96
CA MET A 605 -11.95 1.44 31.80
C MET A 605 -13.39 1.93 31.78
N ASP A 606 -14.28 1.20 31.11
CA ASP A 606 -15.73 1.36 31.23
C ASP A 606 -16.26 0.58 32.45
N ALA A 607 -15.80 1.02 33.61
CA ALA A 607 -16.12 0.46 34.92
C ALA A 607 -15.92 1.51 36.02
N CYS A 608 -16.48 1.25 37.20
CA CYS A 608 -16.32 2.12 38.37
C CYS A 608 -14.85 2.17 38.83
N TYR A 609 -14.40 3.34 39.30
CA TYR A 609 -13.03 3.55 39.76
C TYR A 609 -12.96 4.19 41.15
N SER A 610 -12.22 3.59 42.10
CA SER A 610 -11.80 4.27 43.35
C SER A 610 -10.32 4.07 43.69
N GLY A 611 -9.63 5.19 43.91
CA GLY A 611 -8.50 5.27 44.84
C GLY A 611 -7.15 4.76 44.32
N LEU A 612 -6.39 5.67 43.69
CA LEU A 612 -4.94 5.54 43.47
C LEU A 612 -4.22 6.81 43.94
N GLY A 613 -3.12 6.64 44.67
CA GLY A 613 -2.17 7.72 44.94
C GLY A 613 -1.22 7.86 43.75
N LEU A 614 -1.45 8.87 42.90
CA LEU A 614 -0.61 9.15 41.73
C LEU A 614 0.18 10.44 41.91
N THR A 615 1.25 10.57 41.12
CA THR A 615 2.15 11.72 41.12
C THR A 615 1.53 12.91 40.38
N ARG A 616 1.77 14.13 40.88
CA ARG A 616 1.37 15.39 40.21
C ARG A 616 2.10 15.50 38.86
N GLY A 617 1.36 15.49 37.76
CA GLY A 617 1.89 15.78 36.43
C GLY A 617 2.53 17.16 36.37
N GLY A 618 3.76 17.24 35.82
CA GLY A 618 4.54 18.47 35.68
C GLY A 618 4.07 19.35 34.51
N PRO A 619 4.52 20.62 34.44
CA PRO A 619 4.06 21.60 33.47
C PRO A 619 4.60 21.33 32.06
N THR A 620 3.73 21.43 31.07
CA THR A 620 4.00 21.26 29.63
C THR A 620 4.60 22.53 29.01
N SER A 621 5.86 22.47 28.57
CA SER A 621 6.53 23.53 27.80
C SER A 621 6.48 23.27 26.29
N SER A 622 6.66 24.33 25.50
CA SER A 622 6.20 24.54 24.12
C SER A 622 7.00 23.86 22.98
N ALA A 623 7.73 22.78 23.24
CA ALA A 623 8.47 22.03 22.21
C ALA A 623 8.04 20.56 22.18
N TYR A 624 6.78 20.33 21.82
CA TYR A 624 5.99 19.19 22.26
C TYR A 624 6.32 17.84 21.59
N LEU A 625 6.40 17.76 20.26
CA LEU A 625 6.34 16.46 19.56
C LEU A 625 7.61 15.60 19.69
N ARG A 626 8.79 16.23 19.63
CA ARG A 626 10.06 15.50 19.66
C ARG A 626 10.41 15.01 21.07
N GLU A 627 9.81 15.60 22.09
CA GLU A 627 10.02 15.25 23.50
C GLU A 627 8.91 14.32 24.03
N ASN A 628 7.65 14.54 23.62
CA ASN A 628 6.51 13.70 23.98
C ASN A 628 6.61 12.29 23.36
N ALA A 629 7.09 12.16 22.12
CA ALA A 629 7.33 10.87 21.48
C ALA A 629 8.50 10.08 22.07
N ARG A 630 9.28 10.65 23.00
CA ARG A 630 10.44 10.01 23.67
C ARG A 630 10.19 9.67 25.14
N ARG A 631 9.21 10.31 25.78
CA ARG A 631 8.91 10.13 27.20
C ARG A 631 7.98 8.95 27.39
N ILE A 632 8.19 8.18 28.46
CA ILE A 632 7.30 7.08 28.81
C ILE A 632 5.93 7.65 29.19
N ALA A 633 4.85 7.05 28.65
CA ALA A 633 3.47 7.41 28.99
C ALA A 633 2.79 6.21 29.63
N ARG A 634 2.22 6.42 30.82
CA ARG A 634 1.31 5.48 31.47
C ARG A 634 0.07 6.28 31.85
N GLN A 635 -1.00 6.11 31.10
CA GLN A 635 -2.21 6.93 31.23
C GLN A 635 -3.43 6.05 31.47
N MET A 636 -4.44 6.61 32.13
CA MET A 636 -5.70 5.93 32.38
C MET A 636 -6.88 6.89 32.25
N LEU A 637 -7.92 6.43 31.55
CA LEU A 637 -9.23 7.05 31.41
C LEU A 637 -10.28 6.08 31.96
N THR A 638 -11.21 6.56 32.78
CA THR A 638 -12.25 5.74 33.44
C THR A 638 -13.62 6.34 33.19
N ALA A 639 -14.68 5.51 33.17
CA ALA A 639 -16.05 5.96 32.89
C ALA A 639 -16.77 6.61 34.09
N GLY A 640 -16.42 6.27 35.33
CA GLY A 640 -17.11 6.80 36.50
C GLY A 640 -16.29 6.76 37.79
N GLY A 641 -16.73 7.53 38.79
CA GLY A 641 -16.11 7.58 40.13
C GLY A 641 -16.41 6.35 41.01
N ALA A 642 -16.00 6.42 42.28
CA ALA A 642 -15.95 5.30 43.23
C ALA A 642 -17.28 4.55 43.44
N ASP A 643 -18.41 5.23 43.19
CA ASP A 643 -19.75 4.73 43.53
C ASP A 643 -20.73 4.75 42.33
N GLN A 644 -20.21 4.87 41.10
CA GLN A 644 -21.04 5.04 39.89
C GLN A 644 -21.00 3.80 39.00
N GLN A 645 -22.10 3.05 38.96
CA GLN A 645 -22.27 1.91 38.05
C GLN A 645 -22.25 2.35 36.58
N VAL A 646 -21.87 1.42 35.70
CA VAL A 646 -21.84 1.62 34.25
C VAL A 646 -23.26 1.92 33.74
N ALA A 647 -23.39 2.99 32.94
CA ALA A 647 -24.65 3.36 32.33
C ALA A 647 -24.91 2.52 31.07
N ASP A 648 -25.62 1.41 31.25
CA ASP A 648 -25.96 0.40 30.24
C ASP A 648 -27.16 0.83 29.37
N SER A 649 -27.11 2.05 28.82
CA SER A 649 -28.26 2.65 28.10
C SER A 649 -27.85 3.52 26.91
N GLY A 650 -26.70 3.25 26.29
CA GLY A 650 -26.22 4.02 25.14
C GLY A 650 -26.80 3.53 23.80
N PRO A 651 -26.62 4.30 22.72
CA PRO A 651 -27.16 3.96 21.41
C PRO A 651 -26.52 2.72 20.80
N ASN A 652 -27.30 1.98 20.00
CA ASN A 652 -26.83 0.83 19.20
C ASN A 652 -26.25 -0.33 20.04
N GLY A 653 -26.71 -0.50 21.28
CA GLY A 653 -26.29 -1.58 22.15
C GLY A 653 -24.88 -1.37 22.74
N HIS A 654 -24.53 -0.11 23.01
CA HIS A 654 -23.28 0.27 23.66
C HIS A 654 -23.55 0.98 24.98
N SER A 655 -22.60 0.99 25.92
CA SER A 655 -22.67 1.94 27.03
C SER A 655 -22.56 3.38 26.54
N VAL A 656 -23.05 4.34 27.33
CA VAL A 656 -22.92 5.77 26.99
C VAL A 656 -21.44 6.17 26.86
N PHE A 657 -20.58 5.64 27.74
CA PHE A 657 -19.15 5.92 27.72
C PHE A 657 -18.48 5.34 26.47
N THR A 658 -18.71 4.06 26.17
CA THR A 658 -18.13 3.40 24.99
C THR A 658 -18.61 4.05 23.70
N TRP A 659 -19.90 4.43 23.61
CA TRP A 659 -20.41 5.16 22.45
C TRP A 659 -19.63 6.45 22.19
N VAL A 660 -19.45 7.29 23.22
CA VAL A 660 -18.71 8.55 23.12
C VAL A 660 -17.23 8.30 22.80
N LEU A 661 -16.63 7.27 23.39
CA LEU A 661 -15.25 6.87 23.11
C LEU A 661 -15.06 6.47 21.64
N LEU A 662 -15.98 5.69 21.08
CA LEU A 662 -15.94 5.30 19.66
C LEU A 662 -16.06 6.50 18.73
N GLN A 663 -16.89 7.49 19.07
CA GLN A 663 -16.97 8.75 18.31
C GLN A 663 -15.65 9.54 18.37
N ALA A 664 -15.02 9.56 19.55
CA ALA A 664 -13.74 10.21 19.74
C ALA A 664 -12.67 9.56 18.85
N LEU A 665 -12.53 8.23 18.93
CA LEU A 665 -11.59 7.44 18.13
C LEU A 665 -11.86 7.48 16.62
N ALA A 666 -13.11 7.68 16.21
CA ALA A 666 -13.51 7.88 14.82
C ALA A 666 -13.17 9.29 14.28
N GLY A 667 -12.46 10.11 15.05
CA GLY A 667 -11.94 11.41 14.61
C GLY A 667 -12.52 12.61 15.36
N LYS A 668 -13.62 12.50 16.11
CA LYS A 668 -14.12 13.66 16.90
C LYS A 668 -13.18 14.03 18.05
N GLY A 669 -12.31 13.11 18.45
CA GLY A 669 -11.28 13.32 19.46
C GLY A 669 -10.09 14.13 18.96
N ASP A 670 -9.93 14.35 17.65
CA ASP A 670 -8.92 15.26 17.11
C ASP A 670 -9.43 16.70 17.27
N LEU A 671 -9.18 17.25 18.46
CA LEU A 671 -9.73 18.54 18.88
C LEU A 671 -8.96 19.72 18.27
N ASN A 672 -7.73 19.50 17.80
CA ASN A 672 -6.86 20.53 17.26
C ASN A 672 -6.72 20.45 15.72
N GLY A 673 -7.21 19.38 15.10
CA GLY A 673 -7.28 19.17 13.66
C GLY A 673 -5.95 18.74 13.02
N ASP A 674 -5.03 18.15 13.78
CA ASP A 674 -3.70 17.76 13.30
C ASP A 674 -3.60 16.33 12.77
N GLY A 675 -4.71 15.57 12.81
CA GLY A 675 -4.80 14.20 12.35
C GLY A 675 -4.34 13.16 13.37
N LEU A 676 -3.99 13.57 14.58
CA LEU A 676 -3.75 12.70 15.72
C LEU A 676 -4.80 12.88 16.81
N ILE A 677 -4.92 11.87 17.67
CA ILE A 677 -5.71 11.94 18.89
C ILE A 677 -4.81 11.51 20.05
N THR A 678 -4.40 12.46 20.88
CA THR A 678 -3.62 12.17 22.10
C THR A 678 -4.51 11.64 23.22
N GLY A 679 -3.93 10.99 24.24
CA GLY A 679 -4.64 10.58 25.45
C GLY A 679 -5.34 11.77 26.13
N THR A 680 -4.68 12.93 26.17
CA THR A 680 -5.24 14.18 26.67
C THR A 680 -6.43 14.67 25.84
N GLU A 681 -6.34 14.65 24.50
CA GLU A 681 -7.47 15.06 23.65
C GLU A 681 -8.64 14.08 23.73
N LEU A 682 -8.34 12.78 23.78
CA LEU A 682 -9.33 11.74 23.99
C LEU A 682 -10.10 12.00 25.30
N ALA A 683 -9.40 12.27 26.41
CA ALA A 683 -10.02 12.59 27.69
C ALA A 683 -10.78 13.92 27.66
N ALA A 684 -10.22 14.96 27.03
CA ALA A 684 -10.84 16.27 26.89
C ALA A 684 -12.12 16.23 26.03
N TYR A 685 -12.23 15.27 25.12
CA TYR A 685 -13.45 14.99 24.39
C TYR A 685 -14.44 14.15 25.21
N VAL A 686 -14.00 12.99 25.71
CA VAL A 686 -14.89 11.98 26.33
C VAL A 686 -15.46 12.46 27.67
N ALA A 687 -14.65 13.06 28.54
CA ALA A 687 -15.07 13.39 29.91
C ALA A 687 -16.25 14.40 29.98
N PRO A 688 -16.18 15.58 29.35
CA PRO A 688 -17.31 16.51 29.37
C PRO A 688 -18.51 15.97 28.58
N ALA A 689 -18.27 15.25 27.48
CA ALA A 689 -19.32 14.68 26.65
C ALA A 689 -20.18 13.67 27.42
N VAL A 690 -19.56 12.73 28.13
CA VAL A 690 -20.26 11.73 28.95
C VAL A 690 -20.95 12.39 30.15
N SER A 691 -20.27 13.33 30.84
CA SER A 691 -20.85 14.02 32.01
C SER A 691 -22.06 14.88 31.67
N ALA A 692 -22.19 15.33 30.42
CA ALA A 692 -23.33 16.12 29.96
C ALA A 692 -24.59 15.29 29.67
N VAL A 693 -24.43 13.98 29.45
CA VAL A 693 -25.51 13.10 28.98
C VAL A 693 -25.76 11.91 29.92
N SER A 694 -24.92 11.73 30.94
CA SER A 694 -24.99 10.67 31.94
C SER A 694 -24.57 11.22 33.32
N ALA A 695 -24.96 10.53 34.39
CA ALA A 695 -24.50 10.82 35.75
C ALA A 695 -23.02 10.42 35.97
N GLN A 696 -22.45 9.66 35.04
CA GLN A 696 -21.06 9.25 35.02
C GLN A 696 -20.12 10.47 35.00
N THR A 697 -19.07 10.42 35.82
CA THR A 697 -18.01 11.43 35.87
C THR A 697 -16.67 10.81 35.47
N PRO A 698 -16.33 10.76 34.16
CA PRO A 698 -15.07 10.19 33.74
C PRO A 698 -13.87 10.88 34.36
N ALA A 699 -12.87 10.09 34.73
CA ALA A 699 -11.62 10.59 35.30
C ALA A 699 -10.41 10.19 34.46
N PHE A 700 -9.44 11.09 34.36
CA PHE A 700 -8.21 10.91 33.58
C PHE A 700 -6.97 11.24 34.41
N GLY A 701 -5.85 10.54 34.14
CA GLY A 701 -4.58 10.85 34.77
C GLY A 701 -3.44 9.89 34.40
N SER A 702 -2.25 10.19 34.94
CA SER A 702 -1.03 9.41 34.72
C SER A 702 -0.80 8.40 35.86
N LEU A 703 -0.42 7.18 35.50
CA LEU A 703 -0.01 6.11 36.43
C LEU A 703 1.48 6.25 36.80
N PRO A 704 1.97 5.54 37.85
CA PRO A 704 3.40 5.48 38.17
C PRO A 704 4.22 4.99 36.97
N GLY A 705 5.47 5.44 36.89
CA GLY A 705 6.34 5.18 35.72
C GLY A 705 6.13 6.11 34.52
N SER A 706 5.07 6.94 34.51
CA SER A 706 4.88 7.96 33.48
C SER A 706 5.90 9.11 33.62
N GLN A 707 6.47 9.54 32.51
CA GLN A 707 7.45 10.62 32.40
C GLN A 707 6.90 11.84 31.66
N GLY A 708 5.57 11.96 31.57
CA GLY A 708 4.89 13.04 30.85
C GLY A 708 4.90 12.86 29.33
N GLY A 709 4.94 11.61 28.87
CA GLY A 709 4.57 11.24 27.49
C GLY A 709 3.05 11.15 27.32
N GLU A 710 2.57 11.04 26.07
CA GLU A 710 1.16 10.83 25.74
C GLU A 710 0.97 9.64 24.80
N PHE A 711 -0.07 8.85 25.07
CA PHE A 711 -0.58 7.91 24.09
C PHE A 711 -1.15 8.64 22.88
N VAL A 712 -1.02 8.08 21.68
CA VAL A 712 -1.42 8.72 20.41
C VAL A 712 -2.13 7.72 19.52
N PHE A 713 -3.27 8.11 18.95
CA PHE A 713 -3.92 7.48 17.81
C PHE A 713 -3.78 8.35 16.57
N GLN A 714 -3.84 7.72 15.40
CA GLN A 714 -3.97 8.43 14.13
C GLN A 714 -5.44 8.39 13.72
N VAL A 715 -5.97 9.53 13.24
CA VAL A 715 -7.33 9.58 12.72
C VAL A 715 -7.43 8.63 11.51
N PRO A 716 -8.41 7.70 11.47
CA PRO A 716 -8.55 6.77 10.36
C PRO A 716 -8.73 7.48 9.02
N SER A 717 -8.11 6.95 7.95
CA SER A 717 -8.44 7.33 6.57
C SER A 717 -9.57 6.45 6.06
N GLY A 718 -10.76 7.02 5.88
CA GLY A 718 -11.92 6.38 5.27
C GLY A 718 -11.79 6.37 3.75
N GLU A 719 -11.91 5.18 3.17
CA GLU A 719 -11.99 4.96 1.72
C GLU A 719 -13.45 4.73 1.26
N GLU A 720 -14.43 5.10 2.09
CA GLU A 720 -15.84 4.79 1.88
C GLU A 720 -16.47 5.65 0.77
N PHE A 721 -16.86 4.98 -0.32
CA PHE A 721 -17.70 5.57 -1.38
C PHE A 721 -19.16 5.55 -0.93
N LEU A 722 -19.78 6.72 -0.80
CA LEU A 722 -21.18 6.85 -0.45
C LEU A 722 -22.09 6.24 -1.53
N THR A 723 -23.07 5.46 -1.09
CA THR A 723 -24.11 4.84 -1.92
C THR A 723 -25.46 4.89 -1.20
N ALA A 724 -26.53 4.46 -1.88
CA ALA A 724 -27.86 4.33 -1.28
C ALA A 724 -27.88 3.36 -0.08
N GLY A 725 -26.96 2.38 -0.06
CA GLY A 725 -26.81 1.42 1.04
C GLY A 725 -25.95 1.91 2.21
N THR A 726 -25.31 3.09 2.12
CA THR A 726 -24.48 3.60 3.21
C THR A 726 -25.33 3.89 4.45
N ALA A 727 -25.01 3.20 5.55
CA ALA A 727 -25.73 3.30 6.81
C ALA A 727 -25.73 4.74 7.36
N GLN A 728 -26.84 5.11 7.98
CA GLN A 728 -27.01 6.37 8.71
C GLN A 728 -27.11 6.09 10.20
N LEU A 729 -26.75 7.06 11.02
CA LEU A 729 -26.96 6.95 12.46
C LEU A 729 -28.46 6.91 12.79
N SER A 730 -28.79 6.17 13.85
CA SER A 730 -30.14 6.13 14.43
C SER A 730 -30.53 7.49 15.01
N ALA A 731 -31.84 7.73 15.18
CA ALA A 731 -32.32 9.00 15.72
C ALA A 731 -31.79 9.27 17.14
N ASP A 732 -31.68 8.22 17.96
CA ASP A 732 -31.14 8.32 19.32
C ASP A 732 -29.63 8.63 19.30
N ALA A 733 -28.87 8.02 18.38
CA ALA A 733 -27.46 8.34 18.16
C ALA A 733 -27.25 9.79 17.69
N ILE A 734 -28.07 10.28 16.76
CA ILE A 734 -28.01 11.68 16.29
C ILE A 734 -28.36 12.63 17.45
N THR A 735 -29.38 12.31 18.23
CA THR A 735 -29.80 13.13 19.38
C THR A 735 -28.70 13.19 20.43
N LEU A 736 -28.08 12.05 20.76
CA LEU A 736 -26.98 11.99 21.71
C LEU A 736 -25.76 12.75 21.18
N ASN A 737 -25.39 12.56 19.92
CA ASN A 737 -24.30 13.31 19.28
C ASN A 737 -24.56 14.83 19.31
N GLY A 738 -25.80 15.26 19.09
CA GLY A 738 -26.18 16.68 19.20
C GLY A 738 -25.99 17.24 20.61
N ARG A 739 -26.34 16.48 21.66
CA ARG A 739 -26.10 16.88 23.06
C ARG A 739 -24.61 16.93 23.39
N VAL A 740 -23.85 15.95 22.91
CA VAL A 740 -22.38 15.90 23.06
C VAL A 740 -21.72 17.09 22.36
N ASP A 741 -22.09 17.38 21.12
CA ASP A 741 -21.56 18.49 20.35
C ASP A 741 -21.92 19.84 21.01
N ALA A 742 -23.10 19.98 21.62
CA ALA A 742 -23.51 21.17 22.37
C ALA A 742 -22.77 21.36 23.71
N ALA A 743 -22.31 20.27 24.33
CA ALA A 743 -21.53 20.29 25.56
C ALA A 743 -20.03 20.55 25.32
N ARG A 744 -19.60 20.62 24.05
CA ARG A 744 -18.20 20.83 23.69
C ARG A 744 -17.75 22.27 24.03
N PRO A 745 -16.52 22.47 24.54
CA PRO A 745 -15.96 23.80 24.67
C PRO A 745 -15.97 24.52 23.31
N ALA A 746 -16.51 25.74 23.26
CA ALA A 746 -16.48 26.54 22.04
C ALA A 746 -15.03 26.82 21.65
N ALA A 747 -14.65 26.55 20.39
CA ALA A 747 -13.37 26.98 19.86
C ALA A 747 -13.37 28.52 19.80
N THR A 748 -12.48 29.17 20.56
CA THR A 748 -12.36 30.62 20.53
C THR A 748 -11.68 31.04 19.23
N THR A 749 -12.43 31.76 18.38
CA THR A 749 -11.88 32.38 17.17
C THR A 749 -11.23 33.72 17.53
N SER A 750 -9.92 33.71 17.74
CA SER A 750 -9.08 34.91 17.57
C SER A 750 -8.00 34.59 16.55
N GLY A 751 -7.86 35.42 15.52
CA GLY A 751 -7.07 35.17 14.31
C GLY A 751 -5.66 34.62 14.59
N ALA A 752 -5.34 33.54 13.87
CA ALA A 752 -4.14 32.70 13.94
C ALA A 752 -4.11 31.69 15.11
N ALA A 753 -4.33 30.41 14.75
CA ALA A 753 -4.40 29.21 15.58
C ALA A 753 -5.56 29.17 16.60
N THR A 754 -6.56 28.32 16.33
CA THR A 754 -7.59 27.94 17.30
C THR A 754 -6.97 27.19 18.47
N ALA A 755 -6.58 27.89 19.53
CA ALA A 755 -6.29 27.25 20.81
C ALA A 755 -7.64 26.89 21.46
N ALA A 756 -7.92 25.59 21.60
CA ALA A 756 -9.12 25.17 22.32
C ALA A 756 -9.03 25.61 23.79
N ALA A 757 -10.16 26.05 24.36
CA ALA A 757 -10.22 26.38 25.77
C ALA A 757 -9.85 25.14 26.60
N PRO A 758 -9.00 25.28 27.64
CA PRO A 758 -8.62 24.16 28.48
C PRO A 758 -9.83 23.54 29.19
N VAL A 759 -9.87 22.22 29.24
CA VAL A 759 -11.02 21.43 29.72
C VAL A 759 -10.74 20.93 31.14
N THR A 760 -11.68 21.17 32.06
CA THR A 760 -11.59 20.62 33.42
C THR A 760 -12.14 19.21 33.46
N VAL A 761 -11.34 18.26 33.94
CA VAL A 761 -11.74 16.85 34.13
C VAL A 761 -11.47 16.40 35.56
N LYS A 762 -12.16 15.35 36.01
CA LYS A 762 -11.85 14.71 37.29
C LYS A 762 -10.53 13.95 37.19
N THR A 763 -9.74 14.00 38.26
CA THR A 763 -8.51 13.20 38.37
C THR A 763 -8.82 11.83 38.94
N LEU A 764 -7.89 10.90 38.75
CA LEU A 764 -7.89 9.57 39.39
C LEU A 764 -7.80 9.64 40.94
N GLN A 765 -7.71 10.81 41.56
CA GLN A 765 -7.79 11.00 43.02
C GLN A 765 -9.14 11.57 43.48
N GLY A 766 -10.05 11.86 42.55
CA GLY A 766 -11.31 12.57 42.82
C GLY A 766 -11.18 14.10 42.86
N GLY A 767 -9.99 14.65 42.57
CA GLY A 767 -9.77 16.09 42.40
C GLY A 767 -10.14 16.58 41.00
N GLU A 768 -9.79 17.82 40.68
CA GLU A 768 -9.96 18.39 39.33
C GLU A 768 -8.61 18.75 38.72
N ALA A 769 -8.45 18.46 37.42
CA ALA A 769 -7.29 18.86 36.63
C ALA A 769 -7.76 19.62 35.38
N ARG A 770 -6.99 20.65 35.04
CA ARG A 770 -7.21 21.45 33.83
C ARG A 770 -6.33 20.88 32.72
N LEU A 771 -6.95 20.21 31.75
CA LEU A 771 -6.28 19.70 30.56
C LEU A 771 -6.05 20.84 29.58
N VAL A 772 -4.80 21.02 29.17
CA VAL A 772 -4.42 21.94 28.10
C VAL A 772 -4.19 21.09 26.86
N LEU A 773 -4.90 21.40 25.77
CA LEU A 773 -4.73 20.64 24.55
C LEU A 773 -3.33 20.86 23.97
N PRO A 774 -2.75 19.83 23.33
CA PRO A 774 -1.53 19.96 22.55
C PRO A 774 -1.65 21.03 21.46
N THR A 775 -0.56 21.74 21.18
CA THR A 775 -0.49 22.64 20.02
C THR A 775 -0.56 21.82 18.72
N ALA A 776 -1.51 22.16 17.85
CA ALA A 776 -1.72 21.50 16.56
C ALA A 776 -0.45 21.43 15.71
N VAL A 777 -0.18 20.27 15.14
CA VAL A 777 0.86 20.10 14.11
C VAL A 777 0.38 20.71 12.79
N LYS A 778 1.28 21.34 12.03
CA LYS A 778 0.96 21.75 10.66
C LYS A 778 0.77 20.51 9.78
N SER A 779 -0.48 20.21 9.44
CA SER A 779 -0.86 19.13 8.52
C SER A 779 -0.76 19.57 7.05
N SER A 780 -0.33 18.66 6.18
CA SER A 780 -0.25 18.93 4.73
C SER A 780 -1.60 19.12 4.06
N ASP A 781 -1.64 19.74 2.87
CA ASP A 781 -2.87 19.84 2.06
C ASP A 781 -3.50 18.47 1.80
N ARG A 782 -2.67 17.45 1.56
CA ARG A 782 -3.11 16.07 1.40
C ARG A 782 -3.85 15.56 2.64
N GLN A 783 -3.28 15.77 3.82
CA GLN A 783 -3.88 15.33 5.09
C GLN A 783 -5.13 16.14 5.41
N ARG A 784 -5.09 17.47 5.23
CA ARG A 784 -6.26 18.33 5.40
C ARG A 784 -7.40 17.90 4.47
N ALA A 785 -7.10 17.52 3.23
CA ALA A 785 -8.10 17.00 2.30
C ALA A 785 -8.71 15.68 2.80
N GLN A 786 -7.91 14.78 3.37
CA GLN A 786 -8.40 13.54 3.96
C GLN A 786 -9.28 13.83 5.18
N LEU A 787 -8.83 14.68 6.10
CA LEU A 787 -9.59 15.05 7.30
C LEU A 787 -10.92 15.70 6.94
N ALA A 788 -10.95 16.56 5.92
CA ALA A 788 -12.18 17.15 5.40
C ALA A 788 -13.11 16.07 4.79
N ASN A 789 -12.57 15.09 4.05
CA ASN A 789 -13.37 13.96 3.57
C ASN A 789 -13.96 13.13 4.73
N GLU A 790 -13.18 12.81 5.76
CA GLU A 790 -13.68 12.07 6.94
C GLU A 790 -14.78 12.84 7.68
N ARG A 791 -14.57 14.15 7.86
CA ARG A 791 -15.57 15.00 8.48
C ARG A 791 -16.86 15.02 7.65
N GLY A 792 -16.75 15.05 6.33
CA GLY A 792 -17.88 14.92 5.41
C GLY A 792 -18.64 13.61 5.58
N LEU A 793 -17.93 12.48 5.67
CA LEU A 793 -18.53 11.15 5.88
C LEU A 793 -19.30 11.08 7.21
N GLN A 794 -18.73 11.64 8.27
CA GLN A 794 -19.39 11.70 9.58
C GLN A 794 -20.67 12.54 9.55
N LEU A 795 -20.60 13.75 9.00
CA LEU A 795 -21.76 14.64 8.87
C LEU A 795 -22.84 14.01 8.00
N TYR A 796 -22.44 13.29 6.94
CA TYR A 796 -23.35 12.51 6.12
C TYR A 796 -24.07 11.44 6.93
N LYS A 797 -23.38 10.66 7.78
CA LYS A 797 -23.99 9.64 8.65
C LYS A 797 -24.96 10.25 9.67
N GLU A 798 -24.72 11.49 10.10
CA GLU A 798 -25.61 12.30 10.96
C GLU A 798 -26.79 12.94 10.22
N LYS A 799 -26.94 12.72 8.90
CA LYS A 799 -27.94 13.36 8.02
C LYS A 799 -27.76 14.88 7.85
N ARG A 800 -26.59 15.41 8.18
CA ARG A 800 -26.21 16.83 8.02
C ARG A 800 -25.64 17.10 6.63
N TYR A 801 -26.47 16.89 5.60
CA TYR A 801 -26.01 16.86 4.20
C TYR A 801 -25.41 18.18 3.71
N ALA A 802 -25.88 19.32 4.17
CA ALA A 802 -25.34 20.61 3.75
C ALA A 802 -23.87 20.77 4.21
N GLU A 803 -23.62 20.53 5.49
CA GLU A 803 -22.28 20.60 6.07
C GLU A 803 -21.37 19.50 5.51
N ALA A 804 -21.90 18.31 5.23
CA ALA A 804 -21.15 17.25 4.56
C ALA A 804 -20.64 17.69 3.17
N ALA A 805 -21.50 18.36 2.38
CA ALA A 805 -21.11 18.87 1.06
C ALA A 805 -19.99 19.92 1.16
N GLU A 806 -20.05 20.82 2.14
CA GLU A 806 -19.00 21.82 2.38
C GLU A 806 -17.64 21.17 2.68
N GLN A 807 -17.63 20.12 3.49
CA GLN A 807 -16.40 19.40 3.84
C GLN A 807 -15.81 18.62 2.66
N PHE A 808 -16.64 17.93 1.86
CA PHE A 808 -16.14 17.29 0.63
C PHE A 808 -15.65 18.31 -0.40
N ALA A 809 -16.27 19.49 -0.48
CA ALA A 809 -15.81 20.57 -1.34
C ALA A 809 -14.46 21.14 -0.86
N GLU A 810 -14.25 21.32 0.45
CA GLU A 810 -12.95 21.72 0.98
C GLU A 810 -11.88 20.65 0.69
N ALA A 811 -12.22 19.36 0.80
CA ALA A 811 -11.32 18.28 0.44
C ALA A 811 -10.86 18.38 -1.03
N LEU A 812 -11.78 18.66 -1.95
CA LEU A 812 -11.48 18.80 -3.38
C LEU A 812 -10.77 20.11 -3.75
N LYS A 813 -10.96 21.17 -2.95
CA LYS A 813 -10.20 22.41 -3.09
C LYS A 813 -8.73 22.21 -2.72
N LEU A 814 -8.48 21.41 -1.68
CA LEU A 814 -7.13 21.05 -1.24
C LEU A 814 -6.50 19.98 -2.14
N ARG A 815 -7.31 19.06 -2.68
CA ARG A 815 -6.88 17.98 -3.59
C ARG A 815 -7.89 17.75 -4.74
N PRO A 816 -7.72 18.40 -5.90
CA PRO A 816 -8.68 18.33 -7.01
C PRO A 816 -8.85 16.95 -7.67
N ASP A 817 -7.83 16.09 -7.58
CA ASP A 817 -7.80 14.72 -8.12
C ASP A 817 -8.32 13.65 -7.13
N PHE A 818 -9.00 14.07 -6.06
CA PHE A 818 -9.50 13.14 -5.03
C PHE A 818 -10.83 12.48 -5.44
N ALA A 819 -10.76 11.43 -6.26
CA ALA A 819 -11.94 10.71 -6.80
C ALA A 819 -12.97 10.30 -5.73
N LEU A 820 -12.50 9.87 -4.55
CA LEU A 820 -13.37 9.49 -3.43
C LEU A 820 -14.23 10.67 -2.95
N ALA A 821 -13.61 11.83 -2.68
CA ALA A 821 -14.32 13.02 -2.24
C ALA A 821 -15.27 13.53 -3.34
N ALA A 822 -14.89 13.40 -4.62
CA ALA A 822 -15.75 13.74 -5.75
C ALA A 822 -17.00 12.86 -5.82
N ASN A 823 -16.86 11.54 -5.63
CA ASN A 823 -18.00 10.63 -5.54
C ASN A 823 -18.91 11.00 -4.37
N ASN A 824 -18.32 11.22 -3.20
CA ASN A 824 -19.05 11.48 -1.97
C ASN A 824 -19.81 12.80 -2.05
N LEU A 825 -19.20 13.84 -2.63
CA LEU A 825 -19.88 15.10 -2.93
C LEU A 825 -21.05 14.90 -3.91
N GLY A 826 -20.81 14.15 -5.00
CA GLY A 826 -21.86 13.81 -5.96
C GLY A 826 -23.04 13.06 -5.31
N PHE A 827 -22.76 12.12 -4.42
CA PHE A 827 -23.77 11.38 -3.70
C PHE A 827 -24.52 12.24 -2.66
N VAL A 828 -23.84 13.15 -1.97
CA VAL A 828 -24.51 14.10 -1.06
C VAL A 828 -25.50 14.98 -1.83
N TYR A 829 -25.13 15.48 -3.01
CA TYR A 829 -26.08 16.22 -3.86
C TYR A 829 -27.27 15.37 -4.31
N TYR A 830 -27.05 14.07 -4.59
CA TYR A 830 -28.17 13.15 -4.86
C TYR A 830 -29.16 13.11 -3.69
N ARG A 831 -28.66 12.99 -2.45
CA ARG A 831 -29.49 12.97 -1.24
C ARG A 831 -30.18 14.31 -0.93
N GLN A 832 -29.65 15.42 -1.43
CA GLN A 832 -30.28 16.75 -1.41
C GLN A 832 -31.26 16.96 -2.58
N GLU A 833 -31.53 15.93 -3.39
CA GLU A 833 -32.36 16.00 -4.61
C GLU A 833 -31.82 16.93 -5.71
N ARG A 834 -30.53 17.27 -5.66
CA ARG A 834 -29.82 18.10 -6.64
C ARG A 834 -29.17 17.22 -7.72
N PHE A 835 -30.02 16.53 -8.49
CA PHE A 835 -29.59 15.43 -9.37
C PHE A 835 -28.65 15.85 -10.51
N ALA A 836 -28.83 17.05 -11.09
CA ALA A 836 -27.95 17.54 -12.14
C ALA A 836 -26.52 17.81 -11.63
N GLU A 837 -26.40 18.35 -10.42
CA GLU A 837 -25.10 18.59 -9.77
C GLU A 837 -24.46 17.29 -9.33
N SER A 838 -25.26 16.35 -8.82
CA SER A 838 -24.84 14.99 -8.52
C SER A 838 -24.20 14.32 -9.74
N ALA A 839 -24.89 14.30 -10.87
CA ALA A 839 -24.39 13.71 -12.12
C ALA A 839 -23.06 14.34 -12.55
N ARG A 840 -22.93 15.68 -12.48
CA ARG A 840 -21.69 16.38 -12.86
C ARG A 840 -20.49 15.96 -12.00
N TRP A 841 -20.68 15.79 -10.70
CA TRP A 841 -19.59 15.35 -9.79
C TRP A 841 -19.26 13.87 -9.96
N LEU A 842 -20.25 13.02 -10.25
CA LEU A 842 -20.04 11.60 -10.55
C LEU A 842 -19.37 11.38 -11.92
N GLU A 843 -19.71 12.18 -12.93
CA GLU A 843 -18.96 12.24 -14.19
C GLU A 843 -17.51 12.67 -13.95
N ASN A 844 -17.27 13.66 -13.07
CA ASN A 844 -15.91 14.07 -12.71
C ASN A 844 -15.14 12.94 -12.01
N THR A 845 -15.81 12.20 -11.14
CA THR A 845 -15.24 10.99 -10.50
C THR A 845 -14.77 10.01 -11.56
N LEU A 846 -15.58 9.73 -12.58
CA LEU A 846 -15.25 8.79 -13.66
C LEU A 846 -14.19 9.33 -14.65
N LYS A 847 -13.98 10.65 -14.71
CA LYS A 847 -12.84 11.23 -15.43
C LYS A 847 -11.53 10.99 -14.69
N ILE A 848 -11.56 11.04 -13.36
CA ILE A 848 -10.41 10.77 -12.51
C ILE A 848 -10.13 9.27 -12.46
N ASP A 849 -11.18 8.45 -12.33
CA ASP A 849 -11.09 6.98 -12.31
C ASP A 849 -12.26 6.31 -13.05
N PRO A 850 -12.04 5.91 -14.32
CA PRO A 850 -13.05 5.27 -15.16
C PRO A 850 -13.45 3.84 -14.73
N SER A 851 -12.66 3.18 -13.89
CA SER A 851 -12.88 1.78 -13.47
C SER A 851 -13.84 1.66 -12.28
N ARG A 852 -14.22 2.79 -11.67
CA ARG A 852 -14.98 2.84 -10.43
C ARG A 852 -16.45 2.47 -10.64
N ALA A 853 -16.77 1.18 -10.59
CA ALA A 853 -18.12 0.66 -10.78
C ALA A 853 -19.20 1.40 -9.94
N VAL A 854 -18.92 1.64 -8.65
CA VAL A 854 -19.85 2.34 -7.74
C VAL A 854 -20.26 3.73 -8.25
N ALA A 855 -19.35 4.45 -8.92
CA ALA A 855 -19.67 5.75 -9.49
C ALA A 855 -20.67 5.64 -10.67
N TYR A 856 -20.63 4.56 -11.47
CA TYR A 856 -21.66 4.30 -12.49
C TYR A 856 -23.02 3.97 -11.89
N LEU A 857 -23.07 3.23 -10.78
CA LEU A 857 -24.34 2.95 -10.08
C LEU A 857 -24.99 4.25 -9.59
N ASN A 858 -24.20 5.07 -8.87
CA ASN A 858 -24.63 6.38 -8.38
C ASN A 858 -25.03 7.32 -9.53
N LEU A 859 -24.29 7.29 -10.64
CA LEU A 859 -24.57 8.11 -11.82
C LEU A 859 -25.87 7.69 -12.51
N GLY A 860 -26.13 6.38 -12.58
CA GLY A 860 -27.40 5.84 -13.06
C GLY A 860 -28.58 6.33 -12.22
N ASP A 861 -28.45 6.27 -10.90
CA ASP A 861 -29.47 6.79 -9.96
C ASP A 861 -29.70 8.30 -10.16
N ALA A 862 -28.62 9.08 -10.29
CA ALA A 862 -28.70 10.51 -10.50
C ALA A 862 -29.38 10.87 -11.83
N TYR A 863 -29.01 10.24 -12.94
CA TYR A 863 -29.65 10.47 -14.23
C TYR A 863 -31.12 10.03 -14.26
N ALA A 864 -31.43 8.88 -13.66
CA ALA A 864 -32.81 8.39 -13.59
C ALA A 864 -33.71 9.41 -12.87
N LYS A 865 -33.23 9.98 -11.76
CA LYS A 865 -33.94 11.03 -11.01
C LYS A 865 -33.95 12.39 -11.71
N ALA A 866 -32.93 12.71 -12.50
CA ALA A 866 -32.90 13.89 -13.37
C ALA A 866 -33.80 13.77 -14.62
N GLY A 867 -34.36 12.58 -14.90
CA GLY A 867 -35.22 12.31 -16.06
C GLY A 867 -34.46 11.93 -17.34
N ASP A 868 -33.13 11.79 -17.29
CA ASP A 868 -32.30 11.39 -18.44
C ASP A 868 -32.20 9.86 -18.54
N ARG A 869 -33.30 9.24 -19.00
CA ARG A 869 -33.46 7.78 -19.02
C ARG A 869 -32.40 7.06 -19.85
N ASP A 870 -31.95 7.66 -20.96
CA ASP A 870 -30.97 7.04 -21.85
C ASP A 870 -29.58 6.97 -21.20
N LYS A 871 -29.14 8.06 -20.56
CA LYS A 871 -27.89 8.05 -19.82
C LYS A 871 -27.97 7.17 -18.58
N ALA A 872 -29.12 7.13 -17.90
CA ALA A 872 -29.34 6.22 -16.79
C ALA A 872 -29.23 4.75 -17.21
N ARG A 873 -29.88 4.37 -18.33
CA ARG A 873 -29.78 3.02 -18.90
C ARG A 873 -28.33 2.67 -19.22
N LYS A 874 -27.59 3.58 -19.85
CA LYS A 874 -26.17 3.38 -20.15
C LYS A 874 -25.36 3.14 -18.88
N ALA A 875 -25.51 4.00 -17.86
CA ALA A 875 -24.75 3.91 -16.62
C ALA A 875 -25.03 2.61 -15.84
N TYR A 876 -26.30 2.20 -15.70
CA TYR A 876 -26.63 0.93 -15.04
C TYR A 876 -26.17 -0.29 -15.83
N SER A 877 -26.26 -0.27 -17.17
CA SER A 877 -25.71 -1.34 -17.99
C SER A 877 -24.20 -1.46 -17.81
N THR A 878 -23.47 -0.35 -17.84
CA THR A 878 -22.02 -0.35 -17.56
C THR A 878 -21.71 -0.84 -16.15
N TYR A 879 -22.49 -0.46 -15.15
CA TYR A 879 -22.34 -1.02 -13.80
C TYR A 879 -22.52 -2.54 -13.78
N LEU A 880 -23.56 -3.08 -14.43
CA LEU A 880 -23.80 -4.53 -14.49
C LEU A 880 -22.81 -5.29 -15.35
N GLU A 881 -22.21 -4.62 -16.33
CA GLU A 881 -21.10 -5.17 -17.12
C GLU A 881 -19.84 -5.29 -16.27
N LEU A 882 -19.53 -4.27 -15.46
CA LEU A 882 -18.36 -4.26 -14.56
C LEU A 882 -18.57 -5.13 -13.31
N GLN A 883 -19.77 -5.15 -12.75
CA GLN A 883 -20.10 -5.89 -11.53
C GLN A 883 -21.45 -6.62 -11.66
N PRO A 884 -21.52 -7.70 -12.46
CA PRO A 884 -22.76 -8.45 -12.66
C PRO A 884 -23.29 -9.10 -11.38
N GLN A 885 -22.43 -9.37 -10.39
CA GLN A 885 -22.80 -9.92 -9.09
C GLN A 885 -22.47 -8.97 -7.91
N GLY A 886 -22.18 -7.69 -8.20
CA GLY A 886 -21.89 -6.70 -7.17
C GLY A 886 -23.08 -6.41 -6.25
N SER A 887 -22.83 -5.80 -5.10
CA SER A 887 -23.89 -5.48 -4.11
C SER A 887 -25.02 -4.61 -4.67
N GLY A 888 -24.73 -3.77 -5.66
CA GLY A 888 -25.71 -2.97 -6.39
C GLY A 888 -26.34 -3.66 -7.61
N ALA A 889 -25.97 -4.90 -7.97
CA ALA A 889 -26.40 -5.53 -9.22
C ALA A 889 -27.91 -5.80 -9.25
N ALA A 890 -28.49 -6.23 -8.13
CA ALA A 890 -29.93 -6.37 -8.02
C ALA A 890 -30.66 -5.03 -8.20
N GLN A 891 -30.14 -3.96 -7.60
CA GLN A 891 -30.67 -2.60 -7.76
C GLN A 891 -30.59 -2.16 -9.22
N ALA A 892 -29.41 -2.23 -9.84
CA ALA A 892 -29.21 -1.78 -11.22
C ALA A 892 -30.11 -2.53 -12.22
N ARG A 893 -30.29 -3.85 -12.06
CA ARG A 893 -31.24 -4.63 -12.87
C ARG A 893 -32.67 -4.14 -12.71
N THR A 894 -33.08 -3.89 -11.47
CA THR A 894 -34.43 -3.39 -11.16
C THR A 894 -34.66 -2.01 -11.77
N GLN A 895 -33.69 -1.10 -11.64
CA GLN A 895 -33.78 0.24 -12.21
C GLN A 895 -33.83 0.18 -13.74
N LEU A 896 -33.02 -0.66 -14.39
CA LEU A 896 -33.04 -0.85 -15.85
C LEU A 896 -34.37 -1.35 -16.40
N GLN A 897 -35.11 -2.16 -15.64
CA GLN A 897 -36.44 -2.63 -16.02
C GLN A 897 -37.51 -1.52 -15.90
N SER A 898 -37.28 -0.54 -15.04
CA SER A 898 -38.21 0.58 -14.78
C SER A 898 -38.01 1.80 -15.70
N LEU A 899 -36.83 1.89 -16.32
CA LEU A 899 -36.48 2.91 -17.30
C LEU A 899 -37.03 2.56 -18.68
#